data_AF-A0A110A0C3-F1
#
_entry.id   AF-A0A110A0C3-F1
#
_cell.length_a   1.000
_cell.length_b   1.000
_cell.length_c   1.000
_cell.angle_alpha   90.00
_cell.angle_beta   90.00
_cell.angle_gamma   90.00
#
_symmetry.space_group_name_H-M   'P 1'
#
loop_
_entity.id
_entity.type
_entity.pdbx_description
1 polymer ?
#
loop_
_entity_poly.entity_id
_entity_poly.type
_entity_poly.pdbx_seq_one_letter_code
_entity_poly.pdbx_strand_id
1 'polypeptide(L)'
;MIVKSVGVLLGVSAGVLLISGCGHSDNGSSNTDKGAGFINSFQIISTAPAFGGATPAGAAGPYQVITAVVHGELDPNNPLNAGIVNIKNAPVGADGYVAYETDVVLLRPQSASTAKRVLFYDVVNRGSKIGDASFIGGGALDTGAAPTSSFPSLLRNGYTILWSGWQGDVPLTGNSSLAGAGLLGTSFPVATNKDGTPMTALSREEFIPDYAGGPATTIPLTYAPADLNDKTSVTFSARQSWLTAYGSIPGGVETYTAPSVSVPTWSYASTPNNVYEGNYSVTFTPPASVPGPNGTSVPPDAGTIYSFVYKAAAPTVDGIGFAALRDLVSFLRYNSTDAQGMANPLNDLKTAPCATASCSQSTNFDVAIGEGISQSGRFMKDFLYQGFNVDKNGKIVFDGMFPIISAARRTWTNAAFAQPGRWSKQHEDHFMPGFQFPFTYATLTDPVSGMTDGLLKQCTQTNTCPKIMQLDGAFEWWGGAASLVVTDGRGNDIQLPPNVRYYLVPGTQHGGGNGVTTGNLVIPAAGSQCQLPGSPVEETPVERALIPALVNWVANGTEPPASQYPTVASGTLVAPTQTATGFPSLTNVSVPSGTAATPVALQLTFNGEYNQLFVTDYSNAVPVVNTAQQYTILVPKVDANGNETTGVLVPDVSVPLATYTGWNYRGAGHAIGDGCISNGAAIPLAVNAAAQAGGMDSRATLATLYGASRSKYQAAVAAAANALVSKGYLLQADADNVFVANAASVSPTLLPQP
;
A
#
# COMPACT_ATOMS: atom_id res chain seq x y z
N MET A 1 16.43 -25.61 -64.19
CA MET A 1 17.43 -26.64 -63.86
C MET A 1 16.69 -27.86 -63.34
N ILE A 2 16.84 -28.96 -64.07
CA ILE A 2 16.30 -30.29 -63.81
C ILE A 2 17.34 -31.04 -62.98
N VAL A 3 16.95 -31.66 -61.86
CA VAL A 3 17.37 -32.99 -61.34
C VAL A 3 16.36 -33.33 -60.21
N LYS A 4 15.26 -34.06 -60.45
CA LYS A 4 15.07 -35.53 -60.41
C LYS A 4 15.72 -36.27 -59.23
N SER A 5 14.90 -36.80 -58.33
CA SER A 5 15.05 -38.15 -57.78
C SER A 5 13.69 -38.73 -57.40
N VAL A 6 13.50 -39.98 -57.82
CA VAL A 6 12.28 -40.81 -57.81
C VAL A 6 12.50 -41.95 -56.79
N GLY A 7 11.42 -42.46 -56.19
CA GLY A 7 11.42 -43.69 -55.39
C GLY A 7 10.04 -44.01 -54.80
N VAL A 8 9.07 -44.44 -55.62
CA VAL A 8 8.58 -45.84 -55.81
C VAL A 8 7.37 -46.23 -54.93
N LEU A 9 6.36 -46.71 -55.65
CA LEU A 9 5.07 -47.29 -55.29
C LEU A 9 5.10 -48.42 -54.25
N LEU A 10 3.98 -48.58 -53.53
CA LEU A 10 3.21 -49.83 -53.44
C LEU A 10 1.78 -49.52 -53.00
N GLY A 11 0.80 -49.91 -53.81
CA GLY A 11 -0.62 -49.86 -53.46
C GLY A 11 -1.17 -51.28 -53.28
N VAL A 12 -2.18 -51.43 -52.42
CA VAL A 12 -3.22 -52.47 -52.54
C VAL A 12 -4.54 -51.90 -51.99
N SER A 13 -5.56 -51.98 -52.83
CA SER A 13 -6.98 -51.72 -52.61
C SER A 13 -7.70 -52.89 -51.94
N ALA A 14 -8.72 -52.61 -51.12
CA ALA A 14 -10.11 -53.13 -51.23
C ALA A 14 -10.82 -53.25 -49.87
N GLY A 15 -12.14 -52.97 -49.88
CA GLY A 15 -13.10 -53.79 -49.15
C GLY A 15 -13.79 -53.16 -47.93
N VAL A 16 -14.96 -52.58 -48.18
CA VAL A 16 -15.98 -52.20 -47.19
C VAL A 16 -16.56 -53.46 -46.51
N LEU A 17 -16.75 -53.42 -45.18
CA LEU A 17 -17.75 -54.22 -44.47
C LEU A 17 -18.27 -53.44 -43.26
N LEU A 18 -19.54 -53.04 -43.36
CA LEU A 18 -20.36 -52.47 -42.30
C LEU A 18 -20.67 -53.55 -41.26
N ILE A 19 -20.43 -53.24 -39.98
CA ILE A 19 -21.01 -53.98 -38.85
C ILE A 19 -21.69 -52.97 -37.94
N SER A 20 -23.02 -53.04 -37.91
CA SER A 20 -23.87 -52.38 -36.91
C SER A 20 -23.61 -53.01 -35.54
N GLY A 21 -23.20 -52.19 -34.58
CA GLY A 21 -23.09 -52.54 -33.16
C GLY A 21 -23.99 -51.63 -32.34
N CYS A 22 -24.95 -52.23 -31.64
CA CYS A 22 -25.91 -51.58 -30.76
C CYS A 22 -25.25 -50.93 -29.53
N GLY A 23 -25.80 -49.76 -29.16
CA GLY A 23 -25.90 -49.18 -27.82
C GLY A 23 -24.84 -49.52 -26.77
N HIS A 24 -24.00 -48.54 -26.46
CA HIS A 24 -23.57 -48.28 -25.08
C HIS A 24 -23.83 -46.81 -24.77
N SER A 25 -24.49 -46.60 -23.64
CA SER A 25 -24.83 -45.30 -23.09
C SER A 25 -23.54 -44.64 -22.58
N ASP A 26 -22.91 -43.83 -23.42
CA ASP A 26 -21.89 -42.90 -22.94
C ASP A 26 -22.60 -41.79 -22.17
N ASN A 27 -22.56 -41.89 -20.84
CA ASN A 27 -22.66 -40.74 -19.95
C ASN A 27 -21.46 -39.84 -20.26
N GLY A 28 -21.58 -39.06 -21.34
CA GLY A 28 -20.73 -37.91 -21.57
C GLY A 28 -21.05 -36.89 -20.48
N SER A 29 -20.28 -36.89 -19.40
CA SER A 29 -20.09 -35.66 -18.64
C SER A 29 -19.52 -34.66 -19.64
N SER A 30 -20.35 -33.71 -20.08
CA SER A 30 -19.87 -32.55 -20.80
C SER A 30 -18.86 -31.88 -19.88
N ASN A 31 -17.58 -32.08 -20.14
CA ASN A 31 -16.52 -31.27 -19.58
C ASN A 31 -16.65 -29.90 -20.28
N THR A 32 -17.70 -29.15 -19.92
CA THR A 32 -17.80 -27.73 -20.17
C THR A 32 -16.55 -27.14 -19.54
N ASP A 33 -15.68 -26.57 -20.37
CA ASP A 33 -14.41 -25.99 -19.96
C ASP A 33 -14.63 -25.10 -18.72
N LYS A 34 -14.19 -25.59 -17.56
CA LYS A 34 -14.40 -24.91 -16.28
C LYS A 34 -13.51 -23.68 -16.29
N GLY A 35 -14.11 -22.49 -16.45
CA GLY A 35 -13.39 -21.23 -16.40
C GLY A 35 -12.68 -21.03 -15.06
N ALA A 36 -11.68 -20.15 -15.01
CA ALA A 36 -10.89 -19.91 -13.80
C ALA A 36 -11.74 -19.55 -12.56
N GLY A 37 -12.81 -18.79 -12.77
CA GLY A 37 -13.77 -18.50 -11.73
C GLY A 37 -15.00 -17.81 -12.31
N PHE A 38 -15.99 -17.56 -11.46
CA PHE A 38 -17.14 -16.75 -11.80
C PHE A 38 -17.82 -16.20 -10.55
N ILE A 39 -18.58 -15.12 -10.75
CA ILE A 39 -19.52 -14.63 -9.75
C ILE A 39 -20.77 -15.49 -9.82
N ASN A 40 -20.96 -16.34 -8.81
CA ASN A 40 -22.16 -17.17 -8.69
C ASN A 40 -23.38 -16.28 -8.43
N SER A 41 -23.28 -15.38 -7.45
CA SER A 41 -24.30 -14.35 -7.23
C SER A 41 -23.73 -13.01 -6.79
N PHE A 42 -24.34 -11.94 -7.29
CA PHE A 42 -24.16 -10.56 -6.79
C PHE A 42 -25.38 -10.19 -5.95
N GLN A 43 -25.32 -10.46 -4.64
CA GLN A 43 -26.46 -10.27 -3.74
C GLN A 43 -26.51 -8.83 -3.24
N ILE A 44 -27.40 -8.02 -3.80
CA ILE A 44 -27.68 -6.67 -3.28
C ILE A 44 -28.33 -6.78 -1.91
N ILE A 45 -27.70 -6.16 -0.90
CA ILE A 45 -28.21 -6.06 0.47
C ILE A 45 -29.03 -4.79 0.63
N SER A 46 -28.53 -3.66 0.11
CA SER A 46 -29.25 -2.39 0.17
C SER A 46 -28.94 -1.49 -1.03
N THR A 47 -29.86 -0.60 -1.35
CA THR A 47 -29.67 0.50 -2.29
C THR A 47 -30.32 1.74 -1.70
N ALA A 48 -29.58 2.83 -1.58
CA ALA A 48 -30.06 4.08 -1.00
C ALA A 48 -29.49 5.29 -1.76
N PRO A 49 -30.22 6.42 -1.80
CA PRO A 49 -29.62 7.69 -2.21
C PRO A 49 -28.39 8.00 -1.35
N ALA A 50 -27.31 8.43 -1.97
CA ALA A 50 -26.10 8.80 -1.25
C ALA A 50 -26.30 10.12 -0.48
N PHE A 51 -25.58 10.31 0.62
CA PHE A 51 -25.53 11.55 1.42
C PHE A 51 -26.91 12.09 1.84
N GLY A 52 -27.82 11.21 2.26
CA GLY A 52 -29.19 11.56 2.62
C GLY A 52 -30.03 12.08 1.46
N GLY A 53 -29.63 11.78 0.21
CA GLY A 53 -30.25 12.30 -1.02
C GLY A 53 -29.70 13.65 -1.48
N ALA A 54 -28.71 14.22 -0.78
CA ALA A 54 -28.05 15.44 -1.22
C ALA A 54 -27.20 15.19 -2.48
N THR A 55 -27.25 16.12 -3.42
CA THR A 55 -26.33 16.11 -4.57
C THR A 55 -25.09 16.94 -4.20
N PRO A 56 -23.87 16.35 -4.22
CA PRO A 56 -22.65 17.10 -3.91
C PRO A 56 -22.47 18.29 -4.85
N ALA A 57 -21.84 19.35 -4.34
CA ALA A 57 -21.64 20.55 -5.13
C ALA A 57 -20.75 20.26 -6.37
N GLY A 58 -21.28 20.57 -7.55
CA GLY A 58 -20.62 20.31 -8.83
C GLY A 58 -20.61 18.84 -9.27
N ALA A 59 -21.27 17.93 -8.54
CA ALA A 59 -21.43 16.54 -8.97
C ALA A 59 -22.15 16.47 -10.31
N ALA A 60 -21.86 15.43 -11.10
CA ALA A 60 -22.52 15.23 -12.39
C ALA A 60 -24.04 14.99 -12.27
N GLY A 61 -24.49 14.53 -11.10
CA GLY A 61 -25.89 14.30 -10.75
C GLY A 61 -26.02 13.70 -9.35
N PRO A 62 -27.22 13.31 -8.90
CA PRO A 62 -27.41 12.58 -7.66
C PRO A 62 -26.79 11.18 -7.74
N TYR A 63 -26.23 10.73 -6.63
CA TYR A 63 -25.61 9.42 -6.49
C TYR A 63 -26.47 8.47 -5.63
N GLN A 64 -26.22 7.17 -5.77
CA GLN A 64 -26.74 6.14 -4.90
C GLN A 64 -25.59 5.24 -4.43
N VAL A 65 -25.73 4.73 -3.21
CA VAL A 65 -24.86 3.71 -2.63
C VAL A 65 -25.59 2.36 -2.66
N ILE A 66 -24.89 1.33 -3.11
CA ILE A 66 -25.35 -0.06 -3.13
C ILE A 66 -24.38 -0.85 -2.25
N THR A 67 -24.91 -1.59 -1.28
CA THR A 67 -24.13 -2.59 -0.53
C THR A 67 -24.52 -3.98 -1.02
N ALA A 68 -23.54 -4.86 -1.14
CA ALA A 68 -23.75 -6.21 -1.64
C ALA A 68 -22.80 -7.21 -0.99
N VAL A 69 -23.14 -8.49 -1.08
CA VAL A 69 -22.22 -9.60 -0.87
C VAL A 69 -22.06 -10.31 -2.22
N VAL A 70 -20.82 -10.56 -2.59
CA VAL A 70 -20.48 -11.33 -3.79
C VAL A 70 -20.11 -12.74 -3.36
N HIS A 71 -20.83 -13.71 -3.92
CA HIS A 71 -20.54 -15.13 -3.78
C HIS A 71 -19.83 -15.59 -5.05
N GLY A 72 -18.59 -16.02 -4.93
CA GLY A 72 -17.77 -16.44 -6.06
C GLY A 72 -17.21 -17.84 -5.91
N GLU A 73 -16.82 -18.42 -7.03
CA GLU A 73 -16.34 -19.79 -7.13
C GLU A 73 -15.10 -19.86 -8.02
N LEU A 74 -14.08 -20.60 -7.57
CA LEU A 74 -12.77 -20.73 -8.24
C LEU A 74 -12.45 -22.20 -8.52
N ASP A 75 -12.02 -22.51 -9.75
CA ASP A 75 -11.50 -23.84 -10.06
C ASP A 75 -10.06 -23.94 -9.52
N PRO A 76 -9.78 -24.80 -8.52
CA PRO A 76 -8.44 -24.94 -7.95
C PRO A 76 -7.42 -25.56 -8.92
N ASN A 77 -7.87 -26.12 -10.05
CA ASN A 77 -7.02 -26.73 -11.07
C ASN A 77 -6.78 -25.82 -12.27
N ASN A 78 -7.49 -24.70 -12.38
CA ASN A 78 -7.33 -23.79 -13.51
C ASN A 78 -5.96 -23.08 -13.45
N PRO A 79 -5.22 -22.98 -14.57
CA PRO A 79 -3.92 -22.31 -14.61
C PRO A 79 -3.90 -20.88 -14.06
N LEU A 80 -4.97 -20.11 -14.24
CA LEU A 80 -5.06 -18.73 -13.73
C LEU A 80 -5.17 -18.64 -12.21
N ASN A 81 -5.44 -19.75 -11.52
CA ASN A 81 -5.48 -19.83 -10.06
C ASN A 81 -4.32 -20.65 -9.50
N ALA A 82 -3.47 -21.25 -10.34
CA ALA A 82 -2.41 -22.15 -9.91
C ALA A 82 -1.37 -21.49 -9.00
N GLY A 83 -1.24 -20.16 -9.07
CA GLY A 83 -0.38 -19.37 -8.20
C GLY A 83 -0.93 -19.15 -6.80
N ILE A 84 -2.22 -19.40 -6.54
CA ILE A 84 -2.83 -19.19 -5.22
C ILE A 84 -2.33 -20.28 -4.26
N VAL A 85 -1.57 -19.86 -3.25
CA VAL A 85 -0.99 -20.77 -2.25
C VAL A 85 -2.12 -21.47 -1.50
N ASN A 86 -2.00 -22.80 -1.36
CA ASN A 86 -2.96 -23.69 -0.71
C ASN A 86 -4.36 -23.80 -1.34
N ILE A 87 -4.62 -23.27 -2.55
CA ILE A 87 -5.96 -23.42 -3.15
C ILE A 87 -6.38 -24.87 -3.38
N LYS A 88 -5.43 -25.76 -3.68
CA LYS A 88 -5.68 -27.21 -3.84
C LYS A 88 -5.95 -27.93 -2.52
N ASN A 89 -5.69 -27.28 -1.40
CA ASN A 89 -5.96 -27.75 -0.05
C ASN A 89 -7.28 -27.18 0.49
N ALA A 90 -7.90 -26.23 -0.22
CA ALA A 90 -9.20 -25.71 0.16
C ALA A 90 -10.30 -26.77 -0.03
N PRO A 91 -11.33 -26.81 0.83
CA PRO A 91 -12.54 -27.57 0.56
C PRO A 91 -13.18 -27.14 -0.76
N VAL A 92 -13.72 -28.11 -1.49
CA VAL A 92 -14.45 -27.88 -2.74
C VAL A 92 -15.91 -28.34 -2.61
N GLY A 93 -16.81 -27.65 -3.31
CA GLY A 93 -18.21 -28.03 -3.44
C GLY A 93 -18.40 -29.32 -4.28
N ALA A 94 -19.66 -29.75 -4.42
CA ALA A 94 -20.01 -30.93 -5.23
C ALA A 94 -19.69 -30.74 -6.73
N ASP A 95 -19.61 -29.49 -7.17
CA ASP A 95 -19.19 -29.06 -8.50
C ASP A 95 -17.66 -28.97 -8.65
N GLY A 96 -16.89 -29.18 -7.58
CA GLY A 96 -15.43 -29.11 -7.56
C GLY A 96 -14.84 -27.70 -7.51
N TYR A 97 -15.64 -26.66 -7.26
CA TYR A 97 -15.16 -25.30 -7.08
C TYR A 97 -14.87 -24.97 -5.61
N VAL A 98 -13.92 -24.07 -5.39
CA VAL A 98 -13.64 -23.44 -4.10
C VAL A 98 -14.50 -22.17 -3.98
N ALA A 99 -15.41 -22.13 -3.01
CA ALA A 99 -16.27 -20.98 -2.77
C ALA A 99 -15.56 -19.89 -1.95
N TYR A 100 -15.93 -18.63 -2.19
CA TYR A 100 -15.55 -17.49 -1.37
C TYR A 100 -16.68 -16.46 -1.32
N GLU A 101 -16.66 -15.61 -0.29
CA GLU A 101 -17.55 -14.46 -0.18
C GLU A 101 -16.76 -13.16 0.07
N THR A 102 -17.23 -12.05 -0.48
CA THR A 102 -16.65 -10.72 -0.24
C THR A 102 -17.73 -9.64 -0.16
N ASP A 103 -17.58 -8.74 0.80
CA ASP A 103 -18.40 -7.53 0.90
C ASP A 103 -18.09 -6.58 -0.26
N VAL A 104 -19.10 -5.88 -0.77
CA VAL A 104 -18.99 -4.90 -1.84
C VAL A 104 -19.77 -3.64 -1.50
N VAL A 105 -19.17 -2.48 -1.77
CA VAL A 105 -19.85 -1.18 -1.77
C VAL A 105 -19.65 -0.54 -3.13
N LEU A 106 -20.73 -0.03 -3.71
CA LEU A 106 -20.72 0.68 -4.99
C LEU A 106 -21.37 2.04 -4.82
N LEU A 107 -20.67 3.10 -5.18
CA LEU A 107 -21.20 4.47 -5.24
C LEU A 107 -21.26 4.90 -6.71
N ARG A 108 -22.46 5.10 -7.25
CA ARG A 108 -22.65 5.41 -8.68
C ARG A 108 -23.71 6.48 -8.92
N PRO A 109 -23.67 7.20 -10.05
CA PRO A 109 -24.76 8.07 -10.46
C PRO A 109 -26.09 7.30 -10.55
N GLN A 110 -27.18 7.94 -10.13
CA GLN A 110 -28.53 7.36 -10.21
C GLN A 110 -29.02 7.23 -11.65
N SER A 111 -28.50 8.05 -12.58
CA SER A 111 -28.84 8.02 -14.00
C SER A 111 -27.60 7.86 -14.87
N ALA A 112 -27.69 6.98 -15.87
CA ALA A 112 -26.66 6.80 -16.88
C ALA A 112 -26.37 8.10 -17.67
N SER A 113 -27.33 9.01 -17.84
CA SER A 113 -27.12 10.28 -18.56
C SER A 113 -26.16 11.24 -17.84
N THR A 114 -26.05 11.11 -16.52
CA THR A 114 -25.11 11.87 -15.67
C THR A 114 -23.84 11.10 -15.36
N ALA A 115 -23.74 9.85 -15.80
CA ALA A 115 -22.57 9.03 -15.57
C ALA A 115 -21.51 9.23 -16.63
N LYS A 116 -20.28 8.85 -16.30
CA LYS A 116 -19.21 8.61 -17.25
C LYS A 116 -18.79 7.15 -17.12
N ARG A 117 -18.48 6.51 -18.24
CA ARG A 117 -18.12 5.08 -18.32
C ARG A 117 -16.72 4.78 -17.77
N VAL A 118 -16.48 5.18 -16.52
CA VAL A 118 -15.23 5.01 -15.76
C VAL A 118 -15.57 4.37 -14.41
N LEU A 119 -14.90 3.25 -14.13
CA LEU A 119 -14.86 2.62 -12.82
C LEU A 119 -13.57 3.04 -12.11
N PHE A 120 -13.71 3.57 -10.90
CA PHE A 120 -12.60 3.80 -9.96
C PHE A 120 -12.75 2.79 -8.82
N TYR A 121 -11.81 1.86 -8.71
CA TYR A 121 -11.77 0.87 -7.66
C TYR A 121 -10.75 1.31 -6.61
N ASP A 122 -11.20 1.56 -5.38
CA ASP A 122 -10.35 1.81 -4.22
C ASP A 122 -10.23 0.49 -3.45
N VAL A 123 -9.03 -0.09 -3.45
CA VAL A 123 -8.73 -1.26 -2.63
C VAL A 123 -8.76 -0.81 -1.16
N VAL A 124 -9.69 -1.37 -0.40
CA VAL A 124 -9.82 -1.07 1.04
C VAL A 124 -8.54 -1.42 1.81
N ASN A 125 -8.18 -0.61 2.80
CA ASN A 125 -7.02 -0.85 3.66
C ASN A 125 -7.49 -1.45 4.98
N ARG A 126 -7.18 -2.73 5.23
CA ARG A 126 -7.73 -3.51 6.36
C ARG A 126 -9.26 -3.39 6.48
N GLY A 127 -9.94 -3.48 5.34
CA GLY A 127 -11.39 -3.32 5.22
C GLY A 127 -11.90 -1.87 5.24
N SER A 128 -11.07 -0.88 5.56
CA SER A 128 -11.46 0.53 5.60
C SER A 128 -11.36 1.20 4.22
N LYS A 129 -12.37 1.98 3.84
CA LYS A 129 -12.43 2.77 2.58
C LYS A 129 -11.62 4.07 2.69
N ILE A 130 -10.31 3.98 2.90
CA ILE A 130 -9.50 5.17 3.21
C ILE A 130 -9.40 6.16 2.05
N GLY A 131 -9.59 5.72 0.80
CA GLY A 131 -9.66 6.61 -0.36
C GLY A 131 -10.89 7.53 -0.36
N ASP A 132 -11.91 7.28 0.48
CA ASP A 132 -13.05 8.19 0.66
C ASP A 132 -12.58 9.59 1.06
N ALA A 133 -11.63 9.69 2.00
CA ALA A 133 -11.10 10.98 2.46
C ALA A 133 -10.31 11.70 1.36
N SER A 134 -9.56 10.95 0.54
CA SER A 134 -8.72 11.51 -0.52
C SER A 134 -9.53 11.96 -1.73
N PHE A 135 -10.50 11.17 -2.18
CA PHE A 135 -11.08 11.30 -3.51
C PHE A 135 -12.58 11.61 -3.52
N ILE A 136 -13.32 11.23 -2.47
CA ILE A 136 -14.78 11.35 -2.43
C ILE A 136 -15.18 12.57 -1.58
N GLY A 137 -14.68 12.66 -0.35
CA GLY A 137 -15.01 13.67 0.64
C GLY A 137 -16.38 13.45 1.30
N GLY A 138 -16.80 14.40 2.15
CA GLY A 138 -18.09 14.33 2.84
C GLY A 138 -18.05 13.43 4.08
N GLY A 139 -19.23 12.94 4.50
CA GLY A 139 -19.39 11.97 5.58
C GLY A 139 -19.70 10.56 5.08
N ALA A 140 -20.32 9.74 5.93
CA ALA A 140 -20.82 8.41 5.57
C ALA A 140 -21.64 8.44 4.25
N LEU A 141 -21.43 7.46 3.37
CA LEU A 141 -21.95 7.53 2.00
C LEU A 141 -23.48 7.49 1.93
N ASP A 142 -24.15 6.92 2.93
CA ASP A 142 -25.61 6.82 3.00
C ASP A 142 -26.28 8.03 3.64
N THR A 143 -25.84 8.41 4.83
CA THR A 143 -26.54 9.34 5.74
C THR A 143 -25.72 10.59 6.08
N GLY A 144 -24.44 10.61 5.71
CA GLY A 144 -23.52 11.69 5.98
C GLY A 144 -23.75 12.91 5.10
N ALA A 145 -23.05 14.01 5.44
CA ALA A 145 -23.07 15.21 4.62
C ALA A 145 -22.38 14.96 3.27
N ALA A 146 -22.92 15.55 2.20
CA ALA A 146 -22.25 15.54 0.90
C ALA A 146 -20.93 16.35 0.96
N PRO A 147 -19.95 16.02 0.10
CA PRO A 147 -18.74 16.82 -0.07
C PRO A 147 -19.04 18.31 -0.31
N THR A 148 -18.23 19.18 0.29
CA THR A 148 -18.36 20.63 0.13
C THR A 148 -17.96 21.09 -1.28
N SER A 149 -18.35 22.31 -1.66
CA SER A 149 -17.93 22.92 -2.93
C SER A 149 -16.42 23.18 -3.02
N SER A 150 -15.74 23.31 -1.89
CA SER A 150 -14.29 23.47 -1.83
C SER A 150 -13.51 22.17 -2.08
N PHE A 151 -14.14 21.00 -1.90
CA PHE A 151 -13.48 19.71 -2.09
C PHE A 151 -13.64 19.19 -3.52
N PRO A 152 -12.56 18.97 -4.30
CA PRO A 152 -12.65 18.53 -5.70
C PRO A 152 -12.93 17.02 -5.82
N SER A 153 -14.13 16.62 -5.40
CA SER A 153 -14.60 15.23 -5.41
C SER A 153 -14.60 14.60 -6.81
N LEU A 154 -14.25 13.31 -6.90
CA LEU A 154 -14.38 12.54 -8.14
C LEU A 154 -15.83 12.40 -8.63
N LEU A 155 -16.82 12.59 -7.75
CA LEU A 155 -18.25 12.54 -8.09
C LEU A 155 -18.66 13.64 -9.10
N ARG A 156 -17.84 14.68 -9.24
CA ARG A 156 -17.96 15.72 -10.28
C ARG A 156 -17.77 15.19 -11.69
N ASN A 157 -17.08 14.05 -11.84
CA ASN A 157 -16.77 13.45 -13.14
C ASN A 157 -17.76 12.37 -13.57
N GLY A 158 -18.79 12.08 -12.76
CA GLY A 158 -19.77 11.02 -13.06
C GLY A 158 -19.19 9.60 -12.94
N TYR A 159 -18.06 9.44 -12.24
CA TYR A 159 -17.41 8.13 -12.06
C TYR A 159 -18.25 7.20 -11.19
N THR A 160 -18.13 5.90 -11.44
CA THR A 160 -18.58 4.84 -10.54
C THR A 160 -17.43 4.46 -9.62
N ILE A 161 -17.67 4.44 -8.31
CA ILE A 161 -16.69 4.06 -7.31
C ILE A 161 -17.04 2.68 -6.75
N LEU A 162 -16.04 1.82 -6.60
CA LEU A 162 -16.20 0.45 -6.14
C LEU A 162 -15.19 0.12 -5.05
N TRP A 163 -15.66 -0.56 -4.01
CA TRP A 163 -14.85 -1.17 -2.97
C TRP A 163 -15.26 -2.62 -2.80
N SER A 164 -14.30 -3.49 -2.47
CA SER A 164 -14.61 -4.84 -2.01
C SER A 164 -13.63 -5.31 -0.94
N GLY A 165 -14.08 -6.24 -0.10
CA GLY A 165 -13.19 -6.99 0.79
C GLY A 165 -12.19 -7.83 -0.02
N TRP A 166 -10.99 -8.00 0.51
CA TRP A 166 -9.96 -8.86 -0.08
C TRP A 166 -9.06 -9.54 0.96
N GLN A 167 -9.01 -8.98 2.17
CA GLN A 167 -8.13 -9.43 3.23
C GLN A 167 -8.83 -10.53 4.05
N GLY A 168 -8.22 -11.73 4.11
CA GLY A 168 -8.83 -12.95 4.66
C GLY A 168 -9.06 -12.94 6.18
N ASP A 169 -8.32 -12.12 6.91
CA ASP A 169 -8.45 -11.90 8.35
C ASP A 169 -9.39 -10.73 8.72
N VAL A 170 -10.07 -10.12 7.73
CA VAL A 170 -11.18 -9.18 7.97
C VAL A 170 -12.50 -9.92 7.75
N PRO A 171 -13.29 -10.17 8.82
CA PRO A 171 -14.52 -10.96 8.70
C PRO A 171 -15.59 -10.29 7.83
N LEU A 172 -16.27 -11.09 7.02
CA LEU A 172 -17.44 -10.67 6.25
C LEU A 172 -18.51 -10.02 7.16
N THR A 173 -18.94 -8.80 6.81
CA THR A 173 -19.96 -8.06 7.54
C THR A 173 -21.37 -8.33 7.00
N GLY A 174 -21.54 -8.35 5.67
CA GLY A 174 -22.76 -8.78 4.99
C GLY A 174 -24.03 -7.98 5.30
N ASN A 175 -23.93 -6.69 5.65
CA ASN A 175 -25.10 -5.88 6.00
C ASN A 175 -25.00 -4.42 5.50
N SER A 176 -26.03 -3.61 5.73
CA SER A 176 -26.10 -2.23 5.22
C SER A 176 -25.14 -1.24 5.88
N SER A 177 -24.56 -1.56 7.05
CA SER A 177 -23.60 -0.67 7.74
C SER A 177 -22.33 -0.39 6.92
N LEU A 178 -22.05 -1.24 5.91
CA LEU A 178 -20.98 -1.08 4.94
C LEU A 178 -21.05 0.23 4.14
N ALA A 179 -22.25 0.79 3.95
CA ALA A 179 -22.42 2.07 3.27
C ALA A 179 -21.80 3.23 4.07
N GLY A 180 -21.78 3.11 5.40
CA GLY A 180 -21.09 4.04 6.29
C GLY A 180 -19.66 3.61 6.57
N ALA A 181 -19.31 3.49 7.85
CA ALA A 181 -17.96 3.16 8.31
C ALA A 181 -17.69 1.65 8.49
N GLY A 182 -18.62 0.77 8.07
CA GLY A 182 -18.42 -0.67 8.15
C GLY A 182 -17.19 -1.13 7.37
N LEU A 183 -16.44 -2.09 7.94
CA LEU A 183 -15.29 -2.70 7.29
C LEU A 183 -15.75 -3.72 6.26
N LEU A 184 -15.18 -3.66 5.06
CA LEU A 184 -15.44 -4.65 4.01
C LEU A 184 -14.55 -5.87 4.25
N GLY A 185 -15.19 -6.99 4.58
CA GLY A 185 -14.50 -8.23 4.87
C GLY A 185 -14.75 -9.32 3.85
N THR A 186 -14.28 -10.51 4.18
CA THR A 186 -14.35 -11.70 3.34
C THR A 186 -14.66 -12.95 4.15
N SER A 187 -15.07 -14.01 3.46
CA SER A 187 -15.11 -15.37 3.98
C SER A 187 -14.33 -16.25 3.03
N PHE A 188 -13.09 -16.57 3.43
CA PHE A 188 -12.21 -17.45 2.65
C PHE A 188 -12.10 -18.83 3.32
N PRO A 189 -11.96 -19.89 2.52
CA PRO A 189 -11.81 -21.23 3.05
C PRO A 189 -10.50 -21.41 3.81
N VAL A 190 -10.55 -22.28 4.82
CA VAL A 190 -9.37 -22.78 5.53
C VAL A 190 -8.77 -23.94 4.75
N ALA A 191 -7.45 -23.94 4.59
CA ALA A 191 -6.73 -25.04 3.95
C ALA A 191 -6.61 -26.26 4.88
N THR A 192 -6.85 -27.44 4.30
CA THR A 192 -6.86 -28.73 5.01
C THR A 192 -5.90 -29.75 4.40
N ASN A 193 -5.49 -30.71 5.21
CA ASN A 193 -4.85 -31.93 4.72
C ASN A 193 -5.87 -32.81 3.99
N LYS A 194 -5.39 -33.81 3.24
CA LYS A 194 -6.26 -34.73 2.49
C LYS A 194 -7.25 -35.51 3.36
N ASP A 195 -6.97 -35.65 4.65
CA ASP A 195 -7.85 -36.31 5.64
C ASP A 195 -8.87 -35.35 6.27
N GLY A 196 -8.91 -34.08 5.84
CA GLY A 196 -9.80 -33.05 6.35
C GLY A 196 -9.31 -32.35 7.62
N THR A 197 -8.15 -32.73 8.17
CA THR A 197 -7.58 -32.05 9.35
C THR A 197 -7.02 -30.67 8.98
N PRO A 198 -7.05 -29.67 9.89
CA PRO A 198 -6.43 -28.37 9.63
C PRO A 198 -4.94 -28.50 9.32
N MET A 199 -4.45 -27.74 8.34
CA MET A 199 -3.02 -27.64 8.10
C MET A 199 -2.33 -26.97 9.29
N THR A 200 -1.09 -27.36 9.58
CA THR A 200 -0.27 -26.76 10.64
C THR A 200 1.11 -26.40 10.10
N ALA A 201 1.66 -25.28 10.57
CA ALA A 201 3.03 -24.86 10.30
C ALA A 201 3.53 -23.96 11.43
N LEU A 202 4.81 -23.60 11.42
CA LEU A 202 5.27 -22.53 12.29
C LEU A 202 4.76 -21.18 11.76
N SER A 203 4.24 -20.34 12.65
CA SER A 203 3.95 -18.93 12.43
C SER A 203 4.80 -18.10 13.39
N ARG A 204 4.98 -16.82 13.06
CA ARG A 204 5.72 -15.87 13.90
C ARG A 204 4.90 -14.61 14.10
N GLU A 205 4.90 -14.15 15.35
CA GLU A 205 4.46 -12.82 15.72
C GLU A 205 5.67 -11.98 16.14
N GLU A 206 5.71 -10.72 15.69
CA GLU A 206 6.58 -9.70 16.27
C GLU A 206 5.71 -8.65 16.98
N PHE A 207 6.09 -8.24 18.18
CA PHE A 207 5.32 -7.36 19.05
C PHE A 207 6.20 -6.31 19.71
N ILE A 208 5.74 -5.07 19.65
CA ILE A 208 6.43 -3.92 20.25
C ILE A 208 5.41 -3.22 21.16
N PRO A 209 5.69 -3.08 22.47
CA PRO A 209 4.73 -2.52 23.43
C PRO A 209 4.18 -1.13 23.08
N ASP A 210 4.93 -0.32 22.33
CA ASP A 210 4.46 0.97 21.79
C ASP A 210 3.15 0.88 21.00
N TYR A 211 2.85 -0.30 20.44
CA TYR A 211 1.66 -0.57 19.64
C TYR A 211 0.66 -1.50 20.34
N ALA A 212 0.84 -1.75 21.63
CA ALA A 212 -0.05 -2.63 22.36
C ALA A 212 -1.45 -2.00 22.49
N GLY A 213 -2.43 -2.55 21.78
CA GLY A 213 -3.86 -2.27 21.99
C GLY A 213 -4.42 -2.93 23.26
N GLY A 214 -3.65 -2.94 24.34
CA GLY A 214 -3.88 -3.73 25.54
C GLY A 214 -2.67 -3.73 26.48
N PRO A 215 -2.55 -4.70 27.40
CA PRO A 215 -1.39 -4.80 28.28
C PRO A 215 -0.09 -4.95 27.48
N ALA A 216 0.96 -4.19 27.87
CA ALA A 216 2.30 -4.21 27.27
C ALA A 216 3.02 -5.58 27.31
N THR A 217 2.40 -6.58 27.93
CA THR A 217 2.91 -7.95 28.10
C THR A 217 1.97 -9.01 27.50
N THR A 218 1.14 -8.61 26.54
CA THR A 218 0.21 -9.50 25.82
C THR A 218 0.39 -9.38 24.31
N ILE A 219 0.68 -10.50 23.65
CA ILE A 219 0.85 -10.58 22.19
C ILE A 219 -0.40 -11.25 21.59
N PRO A 220 -1.21 -10.57 20.76
CA PRO A 220 -2.26 -11.24 19.98
C PRO A 220 -1.63 -12.18 18.95
N LEU A 221 -2.25 -13.34 18.72
CA LEU A 221 -1.83 -14.29 17.70
C LEU A 221 -2.76 -14.20 16.48
N THR A 222 -2.17 -14.13 15.28
CA THR A 222 -2.91 -14.07 14.01
C THR A 222 -3.67 -15.37 13.77
N TYR A 223 -3.01 -16.51 14.05
CA TYR A 223 -3.57 -17.85 13.86
C TYR A 223 -3.70 -18.61 15.17
N ALA A 224 -4.66 -19.54 15.24
CA ALA A 224 -4.82 -20.40 16.39
C ALA A 224 -3.58 -21.28 16.61
N PRO A 225 -3.10 -21.47 17.85
CA PRO A 225 -2.11 -22.50 18.17
C PRO A 225 -2.66 -23.89 17.83
N ALA A 226 -1.83 -24.76 17.25
CA ALA A 226 -2.21 -26.14 16.95
C ALA A 226 -2.48 -26.97 18.21
N ASP A 227 -1.77 -26.66 19.30
CA ASP A 227 -1.97 -27.24 20.63
C ASP A 227 -1.57 -26.19 21.70
N LEU A 228 -2.49 -25.88 22.61
CA LEU A 228 -2.24 -24.93 23.71
C LEU A 228 -1.26 -25.47 24.77
N ASN A 229 -0.99 -26.77 24.77
CA ASN A 229 -0.01 -27.39 25.64
C ASN A 229 1.39 -27.47 25.01
N ASP A 230 1.52 -27.15 23.71
CA ASP A 230 2.82 -27.16 23.04
C ASP A 230 3.68 -26.00 23.50
N LYS A 231 4.70 -26.34 24.30
CA LYS A 231 5.77 -25.45 24.74
C LYS A 231 7.10 -25.75 24.07
N THR A 232 7.21 -26.88 23.37
CA THR A 232 8.50 -27.40 22.88
C THR A 232 8.81 -26.90 21.47
N SER A 233 7.79 -26.60 20.66
CA SER A 233 7.97 -25.95 19.35
C SER A 233 8.16 -24.44 19.43
N VAL A 234 7.92 -23.85 20.60
CA VAL A 234 7.91 -22.40 20.77
C VAL A 234 9.31 -21.84 20.95
N THR A 235 9.60 -20.78 20.20
CA THR A 235 10.74 -19.90 20.47
C THR A 235 10.21 -18.51 20.80
N PHE A 236 10.56 -18.01 21.99
CA PHE A 236 10.20 -16.66 22.41
C PHE A 236 11.46 -15.90 22.82
N SER A 237 11.76 -14.82 22.10
CA SER A 237 12.92 -13.97 22.34
C SER A 237 12.58 -12.48 22.39
N ALA A 238 13.48 -11.71 23.00
CA ALA A 238 13.40 -10.25 23.09
C ALA A 238 14.74 -9.58 22.78
N ARG A 239 14.68 -8.41 22.13
CA ARG A 239 15.82 -7.52 21.83
C ARG A 239 15.35 -6.07 21.71
N GLN A 240 16.22 -5.10 21.96
CA GLN A 240 15.89 -3.69 21.80
C GLN A 240 16.04 -3.23 20.33
N SER A 241 16.89 -3.87 19.54
CA SER A 241 17.04 -3.56 18.12
C SER A 241 17.43 -4.83 17.37
N TRP A 242 17.00 -4.96 16.12
CA TRP A 242 17.53 -5.99 15.22
C TRP A 242 18.94 -5.62 14.75
N LEU A 243 19.30 -4.33 14.77
CA LEU A 243 20.63 -3.86 14.43
C LEU A 243 21.59 -4.18 15.59
N THR A 244 22.43 -5.18 15.38
CA THR A 244 23.58 -5.44 16.27
C THR A 244 24.80 -4.67 15.75
N ALA A 245 25.88 -4.61 16.56
CA ALA A 245 27.02 -3.71 16.32
C ALA A 245 27.35 -3.51 14.85
N TYR A 246 27.22 -2.26 14.38
CA TYR A 246 27.34 -1.83 12.99
C TYR A 246 28.29 -2.71 12.17
N GLY A 247 27.69 -3.55 11.32
CA GLY A 247 28.39 -4.41 10.39
C GLY A 247 28.20 -5.88 10.70
N SER A 248 27.42 -6.56 9.85
CA SER A 248 27.84 -7.80 9.19
C SER A 248 28.93 -8.56 9.95
N ILE A 249 28.61 -9.77 10.41
CA ILE A 249 29.66 -10.80 10.36
C ILE A 249 30.10 -10.79 8.88
N PRO A 250 31.35 -10.43 8.53
CA PRO A 250 31.73 -10.36 7.13
C PRO A 250 31.49 -11.73 6.48
N GLY A 251 30.57 -11.80 5.52
CA GLY A 251 30.14 -13.04 4.87
C GLY A 251 29.14 -13.92 5.65
N GLY A 252 28.53 -13.40 6.72
CA GLY A 252 27.60 -14.14 7.57
C GLY A 252 26.15 -14.08 7.11
N VAL A 253 25.49 -15.23 7.19
CA VAL A 253 24.03 -15.34 7.12
C VAL A 253 23.50 -15.04 8.52
N GLU A 254 22.84 -13.89 8.68
CA GLU A 254 22.13 -13.58 9.91
C GLU A 254 20.82 -14.38 9.96
N THR A 255 20.43 -14.82 11.15
CA THR A 255 19.10 -15.39 11.38
C THR A 255 18.52 -14.70 12.62
N TYR A 256 17.24 -14.89 12.95
CA TYR A 256 16.71 -14.38 14.24
C TYR A 256 17.41 -14.98 15.48
N THR A 257 18.35 -15.92 15.33
CA THR A 257 19.28 -16.31 16.40
C THR A 257 20.36 -15.25 16.69
N ALA A 258 20.32 -14.10 16.01
CA ALA A 258 21.05 -12.89 16.37
C ALA A 258 20.84 -12.52 17.86
N PRO A 259 21.72 -11.69 18.47
CA PRO A 259 21.65 -11.33 19.88
C PRO A 259 20.24 -10.97 20.35
N SER A 260 19.65 -11.91 21.05
CA SER A 260 18.37 -11.80 21.72
C SER A 260 18.45 -12.63 23.00
N VAL A 261 17.54 -12.35 23.93
CA VAL A 261 17.41 -13.15 25.16
C VAL A 261 16.12 -13.93 25.11
N SER A 262 16.13 -15.14 25.68
CA SER A 262 14.93 -15.95 25.83
C SER A 262 13.95 -15.28 26.80
N VAL A 263 12.66 -15.39 26.50
CA VAL A 263 11.55 -15.00 27.40
C VAL A 263 10.90 -16.29 27.92
N PRO A 264 11.36 -16.85 29.06
CA PRO A 264 10.96 -18.20 29.48
C PRO A 264 9.60 -18.26 30.18
N THR A 265 9.13 -17.13 30.71
CA THR A 265 7.88 -17.07 31.47
C THR A 265 6.77 -16.50 30.59
N TRP A 266 5.96 -17.41 30.04
CA TRP A 266 4.82 -17.06 29.21
C TRP A 266 3.74 -18.15 29.25
N SER A 267 2.52 -17.78 28.86
CA SER A 267 1.39 -18.70 28.73
C SER A 267 0.50 -18.29 27.57
N TYR A 268 -0.07 -19.28 26.87
CA TYR A 268 -1.20 -18.98 25.99
C TYR A 268 -2.38 -18.55 26.84
N ALA A 269 -3.08 -17.53 26.38
CA ALA A 269 -4.40 -17.18 26.83
C ALA A 269 -5.36 -17.31 25.64
N SER A 270 -6.59 -17.74 25.92
CA SER A 270 -7.68 -17.68 24.95
C SER A 270 -8.68 -16.64 25.44
N THR A 271 -8.93 -15.61 24.65
CA THR A 271 -9.99 -14.65 24.94
C THR A 271 -11.15 -14.94 23.99
N PRO A 272 -12.33 -15.32 24.49
CA PRO A 272 -13.52 -15.38 23.64
C PRO A 272 -13.87 -13.94 23.24
N ASN A 273 -13.79 -13.64 21.94
CA ASN A 273 -14.23 -12.39 21.28
C ASN A 273 -13.19 -11.27 21.16
N ASN A 274 -12.30 -11.36 20.16
CA ASN A 274 -11.94 -10.17 19.40
C ASN A 274 -11.98 -10.48 17.89
N VAL A 275 -12.60 -9.58 17.14
CA VAL A 275 -13.03 -9.75 15.74
C VAL A 275 -11.88 -9.54 14.75
N TYR A 276 -10.69 -9.20 15.24
CA TYR A 276 -9.53 -8.89 14.41
C TYR A 276 -8.31 -9.46 15.12
N GLU A 277 -7.88 -10.65 14.71
CA GLU A 277 -6.81 -11.40 15.37
C GLU A 277 -7.17 -11.78 16.83
N GLY A 278 -6.65 -12.89 17.35
CA GLY A 278 -6.61 -13.04 18.80
C GLY A 278 -7.88 -13.49 19.54
N ASN A 279 -8.53 -14.58 19.09
CA ASN A 279 -9.09 -15.49 20.11
C ASN A 279 -7.98 -16.10 20.98
N TYR A 280 -6.74 -16.00 20.55
CA TYR A 280 -5.55 -16.47 21.24
C TYR A 280 -4.54 -15.36 21.39
N SER A 281 -3.94 -15.28 22.57
CA SER A 281 -2.84 -14.39 22.86
C SER A 281 -1.78 -15.12 23.67
N VAL A 282 -0.64 -14.48 23.85
CA VAL A 282 0.41 -14.91 24.76
C VAL A 282 0.62 -13.82 25.80
N THR A 283 0.52 -14.18 27.07
CA THR A 283 0.92 -13.31 28.18
C THR A 283 2.31 -13.69 28.67
N PHE A 284 3.13 -12.72 29.07
CA PHE A 284 4.51 -12.98 29.43
C PHE A 284 5.10 -12.03 30.47
N THR A 285 6.28 -12.38 30.99
CA THR A 285 7.08 -11.50 31.85
C THR A 285 8.33 -11.05 31.08
N PRO A 286 8.55 -9.74 30.89
CA PRO A 286 9.77 -9.23 30.27
C PRO A 286 11.04 -9.72 30.98
N PRO A 287 12.12 -10.01 30.24
CA PRO A 287 13.43 -10.29 30.86
C PRO A 287 13.98 -9.05 31.56
N ALA A 288 14.91 -9.21 32.50
CA ALA A 288 15.49 -8.08 33.23
C ALA A 288 16.37 -7.16 32.35
N SER A 289 16.94 -7.71 31.28
CA SER A 289 17.74 -6.98 30.29
C SER A 289 17.63 -7.64 28.93
N VAL A 290 17.74 -6.85 27.87
CA VAL A 290 17.76 -7.29 26.47
C VAL A 290 19.01 -6.78 25.76
N PRO A 291 19.49 -7.47 24.71
CA PRO A 291 20.52 -6.93 23.84
C PRO A 291 20.00 -5.70 23.11
N GLY A 292 20.78 -4.63 23.14
CA GLY A 292 20.52 -3.39 22.43
C GLY A 292 21.59 -3.06 21.40
N PRO A 293 21.53 -1.85 20.82
CA PRO A 293 22.43 -1.42 19.77
C PRO A 293 23.89 -1.64 20.17
N ASN A 294 24.71 -2.13 19.24
CA ASN A 294 26.13 -2.43 19.48
C ASN A 294 26.41 -3.50 20.55
N GLY A 295 25.45 -4.41 20.80
CA GLY A 295 25.62 -5.51 21.75
C GLY A 295 25.60 -5.05 23.21
N THR A 296 25.21 -3.81 23.50
CA THR A 296 25.00 -3.33 24.86
C THR A 296 23.86 -4.10 25.52
N SER A 297 23.94 -4.34 26.82
CA SER A 297 22.78 -4.86 27.58
C SER A 297 22.00 -3.68 28.15
N VAL A 298 20.71 -3.59 27.84
CA VAL A 298 19.82 -2.50 28.27
C VAL A 298 18.56 -3.05 28.95
N PRO A 299 17.93 -2.33 29.89
CA PRO A 299 16.59 -2.69 30.36
C PRO A 299 15.59 -2.64 29.19
N PRO A 300 14.62 -3.56 29.12
CA PRO A 300 13.56 -3.45 28.12
C PRO A 300 12.74 -2.19 28.36
N ASP A 301 12.44 -1.47 27.29
CA ASP A 301 11.53 -0.33 27.27
C ASP A 301 10.31 -0.59 26.35
N ALA A 302 9.50 0.43 26.09
CA ALA A 302 8.29 0.28 25.30
C ALA A 302 8.55 0.00 23.80
N GLY A 303 9.76 0.30 23.32
CA GLY A 303 10.26 -0.08 22.00
C GLY A 303 10.92 -1.46 21.96
N THR A 304 10.83 -2.29 23.00
CA THR A 304 11.43 -3.64 22.95
C THR A 304 10.72 -4.51 21.92
N ILE A 305 11.49 -5.19 21.06
CA ILE A 305 11.00 -6.13 20.07
C ILE A 305 10.90 -7.53 20.68
N TYR A 306 9.69 -8.05 20.75
CA TYR A 306 9.36 -9.40 21.17
C TYR A 306 9.02 -10.26 19.96
N SER A 307 9.66 -11.42 19.80
CA SER A 307 9.40 -12.35 18.70
C SER A 307 8.91 -13.69 19.25
N PHE A 308 7.70 -14.09 18.87
CA PHE A 308 7.05 -15.32 19.31
C PHE A 308 6.79 -16.24 18.12
N VAL A 309 7.51 -17.36 18.04
CA VAL A 309 7.35 -18.40 17.01
C VAL A 309 6.65 -19.59 17.64
N TYR A 310 5.59 -20.09 16.99
CA TYR A 310 4.78 -21.19 17.49
C TYR A 310 4.19 -22.02 16.36
N LYS A 311 3.76 -23.24 16.67
CA LYS A 311 3.00 -24.06 15.73
C LYS A 311 1.56 -23.58 15.65
N ALA A 312 1.21 -22.95 14.53
CA ALA A 312 -0.13 -22.49 14.21
C ALA A 312 -0.92 -23.54 13.41
N ALA A 313 -2.24 -23.38 13.37
CA ALA A 313 -3.17 -24.23 12.63
C ALA A 313 -4.19 -23.42 11.83
N ALA A 314 -4.87 -24.10 10.90
CA ALA A 314 -6.01 -23.59 10.14
C ALA A 314 -5.73 -22.30 9.33
N PRO A 315 -4.74 -22.29 8.43
CA PRO A 315 -4.47 -21.13 7.60
C PRO A 315 -5.61 -20.91 6.59
N THR A 316 -6.05 -19.67 6.46
CA THR A 316 -6.95 -19.22 5.39
C THR A 316 -6.21 -19.16 4.05
N VAL A 317 -6.93 -19.31 2.95
CA VAL A 317 -6.38 -19.22 1.57
C VAL A 317 -6.47 -17.77 1.08
N ASP A 318 -5.63 -16.90 1.64
CA ASP A 318 -5.75 -15.44 1.47
C ASP A 318 -5.45 -14.93 0.05
N GLY A 319 -4.70 -15.71 -0.75
CA GLY A 319 -4.46 -15.40 -2.17
C GLY A 319 -5.76 -15.35 -3.01
N ILE A 320 -6.88 -15.88 -2.49
CA ILE A 320 -8.21 -15.73 -3.10
C ILE A 320 -8.62 -14.25 -3.23
N GLY A 321 -8.13 -13.36 -2.37
CA GLY A 321 -8.41 -11.92 -2.47
C GLY A 321 -8.07 -11.32 -3.84
N PHE A 322 -7.01 -11.79 -4.49
CA PHE A 322 -6.67 -11.35 -5.85
C PHE A 322 -7.67 -11.85 -6.90
N ALA A 323 -8.08 -13.12 -6.81
CA ALA A 323 -9.07 -13.70 -7.71
C ALA A 323 -10.46 -13.08 -7.51
N ALA A 324 -10.85 -12.86 -6.26
CA ALA A 324 -12.12 -12.24 -5.89
C ALA A 324 -12.26 -10.84 -6.52
N LEU A 325 -11.20 -10.03 -6.45
CA LEU A 325 -11.16 -8.74 -7.14
C LEU A 325 -11.27 -8.93 -8.66
N ARG A 326 -10.38 -9.74 -9.26
CA ARG A 326 -10.34 -9.99 -10.72
C ARG A 326 -11.74 -10.33 -11.24
N ASP A 327 -12.40 -11.29 -10.59
CA ASP A 327 -13.68 -11.83 -11.04
C ASP A 327 -14.83 -10.85 -10.80
N LEU A 328 -14.80 -10.06 -9.72
CA LEU A 328 -15.75 -8.98 -9.47
C LEU A 328 -15.67 -7.89 -10.55
N VAL A 329 -14.47 -7.35 -10.80
CA VAL A 329 -14.30 -6.26 -11.78
C VAL A 329 -14.59 -6.77 -13.20
N SER A 330 -14.16 -7.99 -13.54
CA SER A 330 -14.50 -8.63 -14.83
C SER A 330 -16.02 -8.81 -14.99
N PHE A 331 -16.71 -9.34 -13.98
CA PHE A 331 -18.18 -9.47 -13.99
C PHE A 331 -18.85 -8.12 -14.22
N LEU A 332 -18.49 -7.11 -13.43
CA LEU A 332 -19.04 -5.77 -13.51
C LEU A 332 -18.80 -5.14 -14.89
N ARG A 333 -17.67 -5.43 -15.54
CA ARG A 333 -17.32 -4.89 -16.86
C ARG A 333 -18.01 -5.60 -18.03
N TYR A 334 -18.01 -6.94 -18.02
CA TYR A 334 -18.22 -7.74 -19.23
C TYR A 334 -19.52 -8.56 -19.22
N ASN A 335 -20.11 -8.84 -18.07
CA ASN A 335 -21.28 -9.72 -17.98
C ASN A 335 -22.58 -8.92 -17.81
N SER A 336 -23.65 -9.40 -18.46
CA SER A 336 -24.99 -8.85 -18.28
C SER A 336 -25.72 -9.40 -17.06
N THR A 337 -25.40 -10.62 -16.65
CA THR A 337 -25.98 -11.29 -15.48
C THR A 337 -24.93 -12.10 -14.74
N ASP A 338 -25.16 -12.37 -13.46
CA ASP A 338 -24.39 -13.38 -12.72
C ASP A 338 -24.79 -14.80 -13.15
N ALA A 339 -24.21 -15.83 -12.53
CA ALA A 339 -24.51 -17.23 -12.88
C ALA A 339 -25.95 -17.66 -12.54
N GLN A 340 -26.61 -16.95 -11.62
CA GLN A 340 -28.01 -17.16 -11.27
C GLN A 340 -28.99 -16.38 -12.17
N GLY A 341 -28.47 -15.61 -13.13
CA GLY A 341 -29.27 -14.84 -14.08
C GLY A 341 -29.74 -13.48 -13.56
N MET A 342 -29.25 -13.04 -12.40
CA MET A 342 -29.55 -11.71 -11.87
C MET A 342 -28.80 -10.64 -12.65
N ALA A 343 -29.49 -9.56 -12.98
CA ALA A 343 -28.91 -8.48 -13.80
C ALA A 343 -27.74 -7.80 -13.10
N ASN A 344 -26.67 -7.56 -13.85
CA ASN A 344 -25.55 -6.75 -13.41
C ASN A 344 -26.02 -5.32 -13.07
N PRO A 345 -25.67 -4.78 -11.88
CA PRO A 345 -26.12 -3.47 -11.42
C PRO A 345 -25.57 -2.29 -12.24
N LEU A 346 -24.68 -2.51 -13.20
CA LEU A 346 -24.09 -1.49 -14.08
C LEU A 346 -24.56 -1.57 -15.54
N ASN A 347 -25.51 -2.45 -15.87
CA ASN A 347 -25.95 -2.66 -17.26
C ASN A 347 -26.44 -1.39 -17.97
N ASP A 348 -27.10 -0.48 -17.27
CA ASP A 348 -27.63 0.75 -17.81
C ASP A 348 -26.52 1.75 -18.23
N LEU A 349 -25.32 1.63 -17.65
CA LEU A 349 -24.15 2.45 -18.00
C LEU A 349 -23.64 2.21 -19.42
N LYS A 350 -24.13 1.17 -20.12
CA LYS A 350 -24.06 1.06 -21.59
C LYS A 350 -24.50 2.35 -22.28
N THR A 351 -25.60 2.92 -21.83
CA THR A 351 -26.18 4.14 -22.42
C THR A 351 -25.52 5.45 -21.96
N ALA A 352 -24.55 5.39 -21.03
CA ALA A 352 -23.86 6.58 -20.53
C ALA A 352 -22.85 7.14 -21.55
N PRO A 353 -22.52 8.45 -21.47
CA PRO A 353 -21.42 9.04 -22.21
C PRO A 353 -20.11 8.23 -22.10
N CYS A 354 -19.48 7.99 -23.25
CA CYS A 354 -18.20 7.28 -23.34
C CYS A 354 -17.09 8.02 -22.57
N ALA A 355 -16.16 7.26 -22.00
CA ALA A 355 -14.95 7.85 -21.43
C ALA A 355 -13.97 8.34 -22.52
N THR A 356 -14.06 7.75 -23.70
CA THR A 356 -13.30 8.04 -24.92
C THR A 356 -14.18 8.75 -25.96
N ALA A 357 -13.64 9.10 -27.14
CA ALA A 357 -14.43 9.67 -28.24
C ALA A 357 -15.56 8.72 -28.75
N SER A 358 -15.39 7.41 -28.61
CA SER A 358 -16.38 6.39 -28.97
C SER A 358 -16.13 5.09 -28.20
N CYS A 359 -17.20 4.43 -27.75
CA CYS A 359 -17.10 3.24 -26.92
C CYS A 359 -17.98 2.09 -27.39
N SER A 360 -17.56 0.86 -27.07
CA SER A 360 -18.36 -0.34 -27.32
C SER A 360 -19.49 -0.48 -26.32
N GLN A 361 -20.68 -0.85 -26.81
CA GLN A 361 -21.83 -1.18 -25.99
C GLN A 361 -21.77 -2.62 -25.42
N SER A 362 -20.70 -3.35 -25.73
CA SER A 362 -20.46 -4.70 -25.20
C SER A 362 -19.96 -4.72 -23.75
N THR A 363 -19.56 -3.58 -23.19
CA THR A 363 -19.09 -3.44 -21.81
C THR A 363 -19.91 -2.41 -21.04
N ASN A 364 -20.00 -2.55 -19.72
CA ASN A 364 -20.72 -1.61 -18.86
C ASN A 364 -19.94 -0.31 -18.61
N PHE A 365 -18.62 -0.35 -18.74
CA PHE A 365 -17.74 0.82 -18.69
C PHE A 365 -16.51 0.62 -19.61
N ASP A 366 -15.83 1.72 -19.92
CA ASP A 366 -14.72 1.78 -20.88
C ASP A 366 -13.37 1.68 -20.19
N VAL A 367 -13.25 2.35 -19.04
CA VAL A 367 -12.01 2.48 -18.26
C VAL A 367 -12.23 1.94 -16.85
N ALA A 368 -11.33 1.09 -16.39
CA ALA A 368 -11.19 0.73 -14.99
C ALA A 368 -9.82 1.16 -14.45
N ILE A 369 -9.85 1.93 -13.36
CA ILE A 369 -8.67 2.33 -12.59
C ILE A 369 -8.68 1.56 -11.27
N GLY A 370 -7.59 0.86 -10.97
CA GLY A 370 -7.35 0.25 -9.66
C GLY A 370 -6.40 1.10 -8.84
N GLU A 371 -6.87 1.61 -7.71
CA GLU A 371 -6.14 2.49 -6.81
C GLU A 371 -5.97 1.81 -5.45
N GLY A 372 -4.90 2.18 -4.73
CA GLY A 372 -4.77 1.78 -3.34
C GLY A 372 -3.69 2.58 -2.60
N ILE A 373 -3.95 2.87 -1.32
CA ILE A 373 -3.12 3.67 -0.42
C ILE A 373 -2.45 2.79 0.65
N SER A 374 -1.12 2.81 0.73
CA SER A 374 -0.32 2.06 1.71
C SER A 374 -0.42 0.55 1.55
N GLN A 375 -1.12 -0.18 2.43
CA GLN A 375 -1.33 -1.61 2.32
C GLN A 375 -2.03 -1.96 1.01
N SER A 376 -3.05 -1.19 0.64
CA SER A 376 -3.77 -1.40 -0.60
C SER A 376 -2.95 -1.06 -1.85
N GLY A 377 -2.05 -0.08 -1.78
CA GLY A 377 -1.10 0.18 -2.86
C GLY A 377 -0.13 -0.98 -3.07
N ARG A 378 0.35 -1.58 -1.97
CA ARG A 378 1.15 -2.82 -2.01
C ARG A 378 0.35 -3.99 -2.59
N PHE A 379 -0.95 -4.10 -2.27
CA PHE A 379 -1.84 -5.11 -2.81
C PHE A 379 -2.00 -4.95 -4.32
N MET A 380 -2.19 -3.71 -4.84
CA MET A 380 -2.26 -3.47 -6.29
C MET A 380 -0.99 -3.91 -7.01
N LYS A 381 0.19 -3.65 -6.43
CA LYS A 381 1.47 -4.11 -7.00
C LYS A 381 1.58 -5.64 -6.99
N ASP A 382 1.14 -6.28 -5.91
CA ASP A 382 1.17 -7.75 -5.79
C ASP A 382 0.14 -8.41 -6.72
N PHE A 383 -1.07 -7.86 -6.84
CA PHE A 383 -2.10 -8.27 -7.80
C PHE A 383 -1.54 -8.31 -9.23
N LEU A 384 -0.84 -7.24 -9.62
CA LEU A 384 -0.20 -7.14 -10.93
C LEU A 384 0.94 -8.16 -11.09
N TYR A 385 1.83 -8.25 -10.10
CA TYR A 385 2.98 -9.17 -10.11
C TYR A 385 2.55 -10.64 -10.18
N GLN A 386 1.53 -11.02 -9.42
CA GLN A 386 0.97 -12.37 -9.38
C GLN A 386 0.16 -12.71 -10.65
N GLY A 387 -0.03 -11.75 -11.56
CA GLY A 387 -0.64 -11.97 -12.87
C GLY A 387 -2.17 -11.90 -12.90
N PHE A 388 -2.81 -11.26 -11.92
CA PHE A 388 -4.28 -11.22 -11.84
C PHE A 388 -4.96 -10.14 -12.70
N ASN A 389 -4.20 -9.31 -13.43
CA ASN A 389 -4.78 -8.30 -14.33
C ASN A 389 -5.34 -8.88 -15.65
N VAL A 390 -5.57 -10.19 -15.72
CA VAL A 390 -6.21 -10.89 -16.84
C VAL A 390 -7.37 -11.72 -16.32
N ASP A 391 -8.53 -11.63 -16.96
CA ASP A 391 -9.71 -12.43 -16.61
C ASP A 391 -9.70 -13.82 -17.26
N LYS A 392 -10.70 -14.65 -16.93
CA LYS A 392 -10.82 -16.02 -17.45
C LYS A 392 -10.93 -16.13 -18.98
N ASN A 393 -11.24 -15.04 -19.67
CA ASN A 393 -11.36 -14.98 -21.12
C ASN A 393 -10.17 -14.25 -21.78
N GLY A 394 -9.10 -13.99 -21.03
CA GLY A 394 -7.93 -13.28 -21.53
C GLY A 394 -8.11 -11.75 -21.63
N LYS A 395 -9.17 -11.18 -21.04
CA LYS A 395 -9.42 -9.73 -21.10
C LYS A 395 -8.77 -9.01 -19.93
N ILE A 396 -8.39 -7.76 -20.16
CA ILE A 396 -7.83 -6.89 -19.12
C ILE A 396 -8.86 -6.58 -18.02
N VAL A 397 -8.41 -6.56 -16.76
CA VAL A 397 -9.23 -6.18 -15.61
C VAL A 397 -9.16 -4.66 -15.41
N PHE A 398 -7.97 -4.13 -15.10
CA PHE A 398 -7.69 -2.71 -14.98
C PHE A 398 -6.88 -2.18 -16.14
N ASP A 399 -7.34 -1.09 -16.72
CA ASP A 399 -6.65 -0.37 -17.78
C ASP A 399 -5.61 0.62 -17.22
N GLY A 400 -5.83 1.09 -15.98
CA GLY A 400 -4.88 1.91 -15.24
C GLY A 400 -4.74 1.48 -13.78
N MET A 401 -3.58 1.71 -13.18
CA MET A 401 -3.34 1.48 -11.75
C MET A 401 -2.65 2.68 -11.10
N PHE A 402 -3.02 2.97 -9.84
CA PHE A 402 -2.40 4.02 -9.03
C PHE A 402 -2.04 3.52 -7.63
N PRO A 403 -0.90 2.81 -7.46
CA PRO A 403 -0.38 2.50 -6.14
C PRO A 403 0.15 3.78 -5.47
N ILE A 404 -0.36 4.08 -4.28
CA ILE A 404 0.01 5.24 -3.47
C ILE A 404 0.72 4.74 -2.21
N ILE A 405 1.84 5.37 -1.87
CA ILE A 405 2.69 5.13 -0.69
C ILE A 405 3.03 3.65 -0.45
N SER A 406 3.24 2.91 -1.54
CA SER A 406 3.56 1.49 -1.51
C SER A 406 5.06 1.23 -1.50
N ALA A 407 5.86 2.23 -1.89
CA ALA A 407 7.31 2.16 -2.04
C ALA A 407 7.73 0.98 -2.92
N ALA A 408 8.85 0.32 -2.59
CA ALA A 408 9.31 -0.89 -3.27
C ALA A 408 8.58 -2.18 -2.84
N ARG A 409 7.66 -2.10 -1.86
CA ARG A 409 7.03 -3.26 -1.24
C ARG A 409 5.88 -3.83 -2.08
N ARG A 410 5.51 -5.06 -1.74
CA ARG A 410 4.28 -5.78 -2.08
C ARG A 410 3.61 -6.23 -0.77
N THR A 411 2.52 -6.98 -0.87
CA THR A 411 1.81 -7.55 0.28
C THR A 411 2.37 -8.92 0.68
N TRP A 412 2.01 -9.36 1.89
CA TRP A 412 2.16 -10.74 2.36
C TRP A 412 0.80 -11.43 2.31
N THR A 413 0.20 -11.51 1.13
CA THR A 413 -1.17 -12.04 0.94
C THR A 413 -1.16 -13.47 0.40
N ASN A 414 -0.32 -13.76 -0.60
CA ASN A 414 -0.30 -15.08 -1.24
C ASN A 414 0.79 -15.98 -0.66
N ALA A 415 0.60 -16.37 0.60
CA ALA A 415 1.49 -17.27 1.34
C ALA A 415 0.68 -18.18 2.27
N ALA A 416 1.25 -19.32 2.69
CA ALA A 416 0.67 -20.09 3.78
C ALA A 416 0.87 -19.32 5.09
N PHE A 417 -0.17 -19.24 5.92
CA PHE A 417 -0.17 -18.43 7.14
C PHE A 417 0.19 -16.96 6.86
N ALA A 418 -0.47 -16.38 5.85
CA ALA A 418 -0.29 -15.00 5.44
C ALA A 418 -0.68 -14.01 6.56
N GLN A 419 -0.02 -12.85 6.59
CA GLN A 419 -0.35 -11.78 7.53
C GLN A 419 -0.33 -10.46 6.75
N PRO A 420 -1.33 -10.22 5.89
CA PRO A 420 -1.34 -9.08 4.96
C PRO A 420 -1.34 -7.71 5.67
N GLY A 421 -1.74 -7.67 6.95
CA GLY A 421 -1.64 -6.52 7.84
C GLY A 421 -0.20 -6.05 8.12
N ARG A 422 0.78 -6.97 8.09
CA ARG A 422 2.18 -6.70 8.44
C ARG A 422 2.97 -6.09 7.29
N TRP A 423 4.01 -5.35 7.66
CA TRP A 423 4.91 -4.70 6.72
C TRP A 423 6.21 -4.25 7.38
N SER A 424 7.31 -4.40 6.65
CA SER A 424 8.66 -4.07 7.13
C SER A 424 8.87 -2.58 7.34
N LYS A 425 9.38 -2.22 8.53
CA LYS A 425 9.79 -0.86 8.93
C LYS A 425 11.24 -0.90 9.42
N GLN A 426 11.82 0.28 9.68
CA GLN A 426 13.22 0.34 10.13
C GLN A 426 13.39 -0.39 11.45
N HIS A 427 12.52 -0.23 12.45
CA HIS A 427 12.72 -0.82 13.78
C HIS A 427 11.95 -2.14 13.96
N GLU A 428 10.66 -2.14 13.61
CA GLU A 428 9.77 -3.28 13.80
C GLU A 428 9.32 -3.93 12.47
N ASP A 429 8.85 -5.17 12.55
CA ASP A 429 8.46 -6.04 11.43
C ASP A 429 9.54 -6.15 10.34
N HIS A 430 10.79 -5.82 10.67
CA HIS A 430 11.84 -5.49 9.70
C HIS A 430 12.03 -6.59 8.66
N PHE A 431 12.06 -7.84 9.10
CA PHE A 431 12.18 -9.01 8.23
C PHE A 431 10.86 -9.77 8.10
N MET A 432 9.81 -9.13 7.58
CA MET A 432 8.54 -9.79 7.21
C MET A 432 8.45 -9.98 5.67
N PRO A 433 7.73 -11.00 5.18
CA PRO A 433 7.48 -11.16 3.74
C PRO A 433 6.80 -9.94 3.11
N GLY A 434 6.89 -9.84 1.78
CA GLY A 434 6.34 -8.73 1.00
C GLY A 434 7.34 -7.61 0.68
N PHE A 435 8.58 -7.70 1.17
CA PHE A 435 9.65 -6.75 0.84
C PHE A 435 10.89 -7.48 0.28
N GLN A 436 10.80 -7.91 -0.97
CA GLN A 436 11.84 -8.68 -1.67
C GLN A 436 11.72 -8.42 -3.18
N PHE A 437 12.80 -8.57 -3.93
CA PHE A 437 12.81 -8.45 -5.39
C PHE A 437 11.71 -9.34 -6.04
N PRO A 438 11.05 -8.89 -7.13
CA PRO A 438 11.23 -7.62 -7.85
C PRO A 438 10.62 -6.40 -7.17
N PHE A 439 11.29 -5.26 -7.31
CA PHE A 439 10.87 -3.96 -6.78
C PHE A 439 10.30 -3.04 -7.87
N THR A 440 10.93 -3.03 -9.04
CA THR A 440 10.58 -2.17 -10.17
C THR A 440 9.59 -2.82 -11.13
N TYR A 441 8.92 -1.99 -11.93
CA TYR A 441 8.00 -2.40 -12.99
C TYR A 441 8.72 -3.07 -14.17
N ALA A 442 9.93 -2.63 -14.51
CA ALA A 442 10.70 -3.21 -15.59
C ALA A 442 11.17 -4.63 -15.25
N THR A 443 11.23 -5.52 -16.25
CA THR A 443 11.94 -6.80 -16.08
C THR A 443 13.43 -6.56 -16.21
N LEU A 444 14.20 -6.87 -15.17
CA LEU A 444 15.66 -6.79 -15.16
C LEU A 444 16.27 -7.98 -14.41
N THR A 445 17.56 -8.20 -14.61
CA THR A 445 18.34 -9.13 -13.79
C THR A 445 18.88 -8.37 -12.58
N ASP A 446 18.42 -8.74 -11.39
CA ASP A 446 18.87 -8.18 -10.13
C ASP A 446 20.36 -8.53 -9.88
N PRO A 447 21.26 -7.55 -9.81
CA PRO A 447 22.68 -7.78 -9.56
C PRO A 447 23.00 -8.16 -8.10
N VAL A 448 22.02 -8.14 -7.17
CA VAL A 448 22.20 -8.56 -5.78
C VAL A 448 21.85 -10.04 -5.60
N SER A 449 20.62 -10.45 -5.97
CA SER A 449 20.17 -11.85 -5.86
C SER A 449 20.48 -12.73 -7.06
N GLY A 450 20.72 -12.15 -8.25
CA GLY A 450 20.87 -12.85 -9.52
C GLY A 450 19.55 -13.25 -10.20
N MET A 451 18.39 -12.96 -9.60
CA MET A 451 17.07 -13.28 -10.17
C MET A 451 16.71 -12.35 -11.34
N THR A 452 15.92 -12.83 -12.30
CA THR A 452 15.39 -11.99 -13.40
C THR A 452 13.88 -11.90 -13.36
N ASP A 453 13.37 -10.74 -12.96
CA ASP A 453 11.94 -10.49 -12.77
C ASP A 453 11.58 -9.00 -12.86
N GLY A 454 10.28 -8.69 -12.82
CA GLY A 454 9.73 -7.33 -12.81
C GLY A 454 8.20 -7.33 -12.68
N LEU A 455 7.61 -6.28 -12.11
CA LEU A 455 6.17 -6.27 -11.83
C LEU A 455 5.30 -6.37 -13.11
N LEU A 456 5.80 -5.92 -14.28
CA LEU A 456 5.07 -6.03 -15.55
C LEU A 456 5.28 -7.37 -16.30
N LYS A 457 6.10 -8.28 -15.77
CA LYS A 457 6.50 -9.50 -16.48
C LYS A 457 5.30 -10.36 -16.88
N GLN A 458 4.37 -10.60 -15.94
CA GLN A 458 3.18 -11.43 -16.19
C GLN A 458 2.21 -10.75 -17.15
N CYS A 459 1.87 -9.49 -16.90
CA CYS A 459 0.90 -8.77 -17.75
C CYS A 459 1.39 -8.60 -19.20
N THR A 460 2.71 -8.60 -19.43
CA THR A 460 3.29 -8.52 -20.78
C THR A 460 3.01 -9.79 -21.57
N GLN A 461 3.04 -10.95 -20.91
CA GLN A 461 2.75 -12.24 -21.55
C GLN A 461 1.27 -12.37 -21.93
N THR A 462 0.40 -11.71 -21.18
CA THR A 462 -1.06 -11.76 -21.38
C THR A 462 -1.60 -10.57 -22.16
N ASN A 463 -0.76 -9.60 -22.54
CA ASN A 463 -1.16 -8.32 -23.16
C ASN A 463 -2.19 -7.55 -22.32
N THR A 464 -2.06 -7.59 -20.99
CA THR A 464 -2.95 -6.91 -20.06
C THR A 464 -2.22 -5.92 -19.15
N CYS A 465 -1.10 -5.35 -19.60
CA CYS A 465 -0.41 -4.34 -18.80
C CYS A 465 -1.18 -3.01 -18.73
N PRO A 466 -1.43 -2.48 -17.52
CA PRO A 466 -2.11 -1.20 -17.34
C PRO A 466 -1.16 -0.02 -17.60
N LYS A 467 -1.73 1.19 -17.73
CA LYS A 467 -1.00 2.44 -17.49
C LYS A 467 -0.84 2.64 -15.99
N ILE A 468 0.36 2.98 -15.52
CA ILE A 468 0.65 3.04 -14.10
C ILE A 468 1.17 4.43 -13.74
N MET A 469 0.59 5.00 -12.70
CA MET A 469 1.22 6.04 -11.92
C MET A 469 1.55 5.43 -10.56
N GLN A 470 2.70 5.74 -9.97
CA GLN A 470 2.95 5.47 -8.57
C GLN A 470 3.32 6.79 -7.90
N LEU A 471 2.67 7.09 -6.78
CA LEU A 471 2.99 8.24 -5.94
C LEU A 471 3.49 7.73 -4.60
N ASP A 472 4.63 8.23 -4.17
CA ASP A 472 5.21 7.91 -2.88
C ASP A 472 5.60 9.22 -2.17
N GLY A 473 5.58 9.20 -0.84
CA GLY A 473 6.04 10.28 0.00
C GLY A 473 7.52 10.17 0.34
N ALA A 474 8.04 11.08 1.16
CA ALA A 474 9.44 11.02 1.58
C ALA A 474 9.72 9.82 2.49
N PHE A 475 8.79 9.46 3.39
CA PHE A 475 8.94 8.26 4.21
C PHE A 475 9.16 7.00 3.38
N GLU A 476 8.49 6.85 2.24
CA GLU A 476 8.60 5.69 1.37
C GLU A 476 10.03 5.50 0.85
N TRP A 477 10.81 6.57 0.69
CA TRP A 477 12.21 6.50 0.27
C TRP A 477 13.12 6.03 1.41
N TRP A 478 12.88 6.50 2.63
CA TRP A 478 13.67 6.15 3.82
C TRP A 478 13.27 4.80 4.43
N GLY A 479 11.99 4.63 4.68
CA GLY A 479 11.41 3.45 5.31
C GLY A 479 11.05 2.36 4.32
N GLY A 480 10.65 2.70 3.09
CA GLY A 480 10.14 1.73 2.10
C GLY A 480 11.04 1.40 0.92
N ALA A 481 12.27 1.92 0.93
CA ALA A 481 13.24 1.79 -0.15
C ALA A 481 12.67 2.10 -1.55
N ALA A 482 11.85 3.15 -1.67
CA ALA A 482 11.29 3.58 -2.96
C ALA A 482 12.34 3.78 -4.06
N SER A 483 13.59 4.08 -3.72
CA SER A 483 14.70 4.14 -4.67
C SER A 483 14.90 2.83 -5.46
N LEU A 484 14.52 1.67 -4.93
CA LEU A 484 14.58 0.38 -5.65
C LEU A 484 13.51 0.24 -6.75
N VAL A 485 12.50 1.12 -6.79
CA VAL A 485 11.55 1.19 -7.90
C VAL A 485 12.21 1.81 -9.14
N VAL A 486 13.20 2.69 -8.94
CA VAL A 486 13.86 3.48 -9.99
C VAL A 486 15.35 3.17 -10.15
N THR A 487 15.88 2.18 -9.43
CA THR A 487 17.26 1.70 -9.55
C THR A 487 17.34 0.19 -9.71
N ASP A 488 18.51 -0.31 -10.10
CA ASP A 488 18.78 -1.73 -10.34
C ASP A 488 19.05 -2.57 -9.08
N GLY A 489 19.02 -1.98 -7.88
CA GLY A 489 19.38 -2.66 -6.62
C GLY A 489 20.82 -2.45 -6.15
N ARG A 490 21.72 -1.98 -7.04
CA ARG A 490 23.08 -1.50 -6.71
C ARG A 490 23.23 0.02 -6.82
N GLY A 491 22.11 0.73 -6.96
CA GLY A 491 22.09 2.19 -7.01
C GLY A 491 22.44 2.75 -8.39
N ASN A 492 22.23 2.00 -9.47
CA ASN A 492 22.25 2.58 -10.82
C ASN A 492 20.82 2.90 -11.26
N ASP A 493 20.61 4.07 -11.86
CA ASP A 493 19.32 4.44 -12.43
C ASP A 493 18.87 3.43 -13.49
N ILE A 494 17.56 3.16 -13.53
CA ILE A 494 16.94 2.38 -14.60
C ILE A 494 15.96 3.23 -15.40
N GLN A 495 15.73 2.83 -16.65
CA GLN A 495 14.67 3.40 -17.45
C GLN A 495 13.33 2.79 -17.04
N LEU A 496 12.40 3.62 -16.57
CA LEU A 496 11.03 3.18 -16.32
C LEU A 496 10.33 2.81 -17.64
N PRO A 497 9.47 1.77 -17.65
CA PRO A 497 8.68 1.43 -18.83
C PRO A 497 7.80 2.60 -19.31
N PRO A 498 7.52 2.74 -20.61
CA PRO A 498 6.81 3.90 -21.17
C PRO A 498 5.37 4.06 -20.64
N ASN A 499 4.76 2.97 -20.17
CA ASN A 499 3.44 2.94 -19.52
C ASN A 499 3.49 3.22 -18.01
N VAL A 500 4.63 3.65 -17.46
CA VAL A 500 4.81 3.96 -16.03
C VAL A 500 5.18 5.44 -15.86
N ARG A 501 4.62 6.06 -14.82
CA ARG A 501 5.07 7.34 -14.24
C ARG A 501 5.27 7.16 -12.75
N TYR A 502 6.22 7.91 -12.20
CA TYR A 502 6.58 7.84 -10.79
C TYR A 502 6.72 9.25 -10.22
N TYR A 503 6.14 9.49 -9.04
CA TYR A 503 6.13 10.80 -8.39
C TYR A 503 6.52 10.64 -6.93
N LEU A 504 7.43 11.50 -6.48
CA LEU A 504 7.73 11.73 -5.06
C LEU A 504 7.04 13.03 -4.62
N VAL A 505 6.30 13.02 -3.51
CA VAL A 505 5.96 14.23 -2.75
C VAL A 505 6.94 14.37 -1.59
N PRO A 506 7.90 15.32 -1.65
CA PRO A 506 8.98 15.38 -0.67
C PRO A 506 8.52 15.86 0.71
N GLY A 507 9.32 15.59 1.74
CA GLY A 507 9.08 16.03 3.11
C GLY A 507 7.88 15.40 3.85
N THR A 508 7.16 14.46 3.25
CA THR A 508 5.97 13.83 3.88
C THR A 508 6.36 12.71 4.85
N GLN A 509 5.56 12.56 5.89
CA GLN A 509 5.46 11.29 6.62
C GLN A 509 4.59 10.30 5.81
N HIS A 510 4.48 9.04 6.24
CA HIS A 510 3.62 8.07 5.57
C HIS A 510 2.15 8.53 5.55
N GLY A 511 1.59 8.74 4.37
CA GLY A 511 0.23 9.25 4.18
C GLY A 511 0.10 10.79 4.28
N GLY A 512 1.22 11.51 4.35
CA GLY A 512 1.24 12.96 4.49
C GLY A 512 0.71 13.47 5.83
N GLY A 513 0.45 14.77 5.87
CA GLY A 513 -0.19 15.49 6.96
C GLY A 513 -1.16 16.55 6.43
N ASN A 514 -1.80 17.31 7.31
CA ASN A 514 -2.92 18.20 6.95
C ASN A 514 -2.52 19.55 6.29
N GLY A 515 -1.27 19.70 5.88
CA GLY A 515 -0.68 20.93 5.35
C GLY A 515 -0.19 21.90 6.43
N VAL A 516 0.65 22.86 6.02
CA VAL A 516 1.20 23.88 6.94
C VAL A 516 0.13 24.93 7.25
N THR A 517 -0.56 24.79 8.38
CA THR A 517 -1.59 25.73 8.85
C THR A 517 -1.00 26.92 9.62
N THR A 518 -0.96 26.87 10.96
CA THR A 518 -0.40 27.97 11.77
C THR A 518 1.12 28.07 11.66
N GLY A 519 1.78 26.99 11.22
CA GLY A 519 3.24 26.82 11.24
C GLY A 519 3.82 26.56 12.63
N ASN A 520 3.04 26.71 13.71
CA ASN A 520 3.49 26.43 15.06
C ASN A 520 3.56 24.91 15.27
N LEU A 521 4.71 24.44 15.72
CA LEU A 521 4.97 23.04 16.04
C LEU A 521 5.32 22.92 17.52
N VAL A 522 4.99 21.78 18.13
CA VAL A 522 5.32 21.51 19.53
C VAL A 522 6.36 20.40 19.56
N ILE A 523 7.54 20.70 20.11
CA ILE A 523 8.54 19.66 20.35
C ILE A 523 7.98 18.68 21.40
N PRO A 524 7.91 17.37 21.09
CA PRO A 524 7.39 16.38 22.03
C PRO A 524 8.13 16.39 23.38
N ALA A 525 7.40 16.10 24.45
CA ALA A 525 8.00 15.96 25.77
C ALA A 525 8.90 14.71 25.85
N ALA A 526 9.86 14.69 26.78
CA ALA A 526 10.64 13.50 27.06
C ALA A 526 9.73 12.30 27.41
N GLY A 527 10.05 11.12 26.88
CA GLY A 527 9.19 9.94 27.00
C GLY A 527 8.07 9.85 25.95
N SER A 528 8.03 10.77 24.98
CA SER A 528 7.18 10.60 23.79
C SER A 528 7.79 9.57 22.84
N GLN A 529 6.93 8.89 22.09
CA GLN A 529 7.36 7.84 21.17
C GLN A 529 8.34 8.35 20.09
N CYS A 530 8.07 9.51 19.50
CA CYS A 530 8.99 10.18 18.57
C CYS A 530 9.67 11.39 19.24
N GLN A 531 10.90 11.70 18.81
CA GLN A 531 11.67 12.85 19.29
C GLN A 531 11.18 14.18 18.73
N LEU A 532 10.60 14.19 17.53
CA LEU A 532 10.20 15.39 16.80
C LEU A 532 8.71 15.35 16.46
N PRO A 533 8.05 16.50 16.26
CA PRO A 533 6.68 16.53 15.78
C PRO A 533 6.61 15.97 14.35
N GLY A 534 5.49 15.35 14.01
CA GLY A 534 5.23 14.79 12.67
C GLY A 534 5.27 15.85 11.57
N SER A 535 5.61 15.44 10.36
CA SER A 535 5.60 16.34 9.21
C SER A 535 4.15 16.69 8.82
N PRO A 536 3.79 17.98 8.71
CA PRO A 536 2.46 18.37 8.26
C PRO A 536 2.32 18.37 6.74
N VAL A 537 3.37 18.08 5.95
CA VAL A 537 3.34 18.23 4.50
C VAL A 537 2.21 17.39 3.88
N GLU A 538 1.38 18.04 3.07
CA GLU A 538 0.18 17.44 2.49
C GLU A 538 0.42 16.90 1.07
N GLU A 539 0.04 15.64 0.83
CA GLU A 539 0.25 14.94 -0.45
C GLU A 539 -1.04 14.62 -1.21
N THR A 540 -2.17 14.51 -0.50
CA THR A 540 -3.49 14.16 -1.06
C THR A 540 -3.93 15.03 -2.25
N PRO A 541 -3.67 16.36 -2.27
CA PRO A 541 -3.94 17.21 -3.43
C PRO A 541 -3.25 16.76 -4.73
N VAL A 542 -2.06 16.19 -4.62
CA VAL A 542 -1.32 15.66 -5.79
C VAL A 542 -1.96 14.36 -6.25
N GLU A 543 -2.34 13.48 -5.33
CA GLU A 543 -3.08 12.24 -5.63
C GLU A 543 -4.37 12.55 -6.40
N ARG A 544 -5.18 13.49 -5.88
CA ARG A 544 -6.44 13.92 -6.52
C ARG A 544 -6.24 14.45 -7.93
N ALA A 545 -5.19 15.25 -8.16
CA ALA A 545 -4.91 15.82 -9.47
C ALA A 545 -4.52 14.75 -10.50
N LEU A 546 -3.85 13.68 -10.06
CA LEU A 546 -3.35 12.63 -10.94
C LEU A 546 -4.41 11.62 -11.38
N ILE A 547 -5.52 11.43 -10.65
CA ILE A 547 -6.59 10.51 -11.06
C ILE A 547 -7.23 10.88 -12.41
N PRO A 548 -7.72 12.12 -12.63
CA PRO A 548 -8.22 12.53 -13.94
C PRO A 548 -7.16 12.44 -15.04
N ALA A 549 -5.89 12.69 -14.72
CA ALA A 549 -4.79 12.53 -15.67
C ALA A 549 -4.59 11.05 -16.08
N LEU A 550 -4.67 10.12 -15.13
CA LEU A 550 -4.61 8.68 -15.40
C LEU A 550 -5.78 8.20 -16.26
N VAL A 551 -7.01 8.64 -15.92
CA VAL A 551 -8.20 8.33 -16.73
C VAL A 551 -8.02 8.83 -18.17
N ASN A 552 -7.52 10.06 -18.36
CA ASN A 552 -7.29 10.61 -19.70
C ASN A 552 -6.14 9.91 -20.45
N TRP A 553 -5.11 9.46 -19.75
CA TRP A 553 -4.01 8.70 -20.35
C TRP A 553 -4.49 7.35 -20.87
N VAL A 554 -5.30 6.66 -20.08
CA VAL A 554 -5.92 5.39 -20.47
C VAL A 554 -6.93 5.60 -21.61
N ALA A 555 -7.86 6.55 -21.45
CA ALA A 555 -8.97 6.74 -22.37
C ALA A 555 -8.52 7.28 -23.73
N ASN A 556 -7.61 8.26 -23.73
CA ASN A 556 -7.33 9.11 -24.89
C ASN A 556 -5.84 9.14 -25.27
N GLY A 557 -4.98 8.38 -24.59
CA GLY A 557 -3.53 8.42 -24.81
C GLY A 557 -2.88 9.76 -24.44
N THR A 558 -3.60 10.65 -23.75
CA THR A 558 -3.07 11.95 -23.33
C THR A 558 -2.09 11.74 -22.18
N GLU A 559 -0.80 12.01 -22.41
CA GLU A 559 0.19 11.77 -21.37
C GLU A 559 -0.07 12.61 -20.11
N PRO A 560 0.10 12.03 -18.92
CA PRO A 560 0.05 12.77 -17.67
C PRO A 560 1.28 13.69 -17.51
N PRO A 561 1.32 14.55 -16.48
CA PRO A 561 2.55 15.24 -16.11
C PRO A 561 3.75 14.28 -16.03
N ALA A 562 4.94 14.75 -16.40
CA ALA A 562 6.14 13.91 -16.40
C ALA A 562 6.46 13.39 -14.99
N SER A 563 7.11 12.24 -14.89
CA SER A 563 7.60 11.73 -13.61
C SER A 563 8.46 12.76 -12.86
N GLN A 564 8.36 12.81 -11.54
CA GLN A 564 9.12 13.73 -10.69
C GLN A 564 9.73 12.94 -9.52
N TYR A 565 11.02 12.61 -9.61
CA TYR A 565 11.76 11.88 -8.58
C TYR A 565 13.27 12.13 -8.72
N PRO A 566 14.07 11.98 -7.64
CA PRO A 566 15.52 12.13 -7.70
C PRO A 566 16.18 10.98 -8.46
N THR A 567 17.29 11.26 -9.14
CA THR A 567 18.10 10.26 -9.87
C THR A 567 19.57 10.35 -9.50
N VAL A 568 20.30 9.26 -9.71
CA VAL A 568 21.74 9.20 -9.47
C VAL A 568 22.47 10.05 -10.50
N ALA A 569 22.04 10.00 -11.76
CA ALA A 569 22.60 10.78 -12.87
C ALA A 569 22.52 12.29 -12.63
N SER A 570 21.45 12.79 -12.00
CA SER A 570 21.31 14.21 -11.63
C SER A 570 22.03 14.58 -10.33
N GLY A 571 22.59 13.61 -9.61
CA GLY A 571 23.23 13.84 -8.31
C GLY A 571 22.25 14.23 -7.19
N THR A 572 20.96 13.94 -7.37
CA THR A 572 19.90 14.25 -6.39
C THR A 572 19.39 13.02 -5.66
N LEU A 573 19.81 11.82 -6.06
CA LEU A 573 19.62 10.57 -5.33
C LEU A 573 20.96 10.09 -4.76
N VAL A 574 21.07 10.01 -3.44
CA VAL A 574 22.36 9.89 -2.74
C VAL A 574 22.30 8.90 -1.58
N ALA A 575 23.47 8.48 -1.07
CA ALA A 575 23.53 7.62 0.11
C ALA A 575 22.94 8.30 1.36
N PRO A 576 22.31 7.56 2.29
CA PRO A 576 21.68 8.10 3.50
C PRO A 576 22.71 8.48 4.58
N THR A 577 23.66 9.34 4.22
CA THR A 577 24.69 9.88 5.14
C THR A 577 24.60 11.39 5.16
N GLN A 578 24.97 12.02 6.29
CA GLN A 578 24.87 13.48 6.44
C GLN A 578 25.62 14.22 5.32
N THR A 579 26.83 13.75 4.98
CA THR A 579 27.67 14.34 3.94
C THR A 579 27.05 14.21 2.55
N ALA A 580 26.50 13.04 2.20
CA ALA A 580 25.97 12.81 0.86
C ALA A 580 24.62 13.52 0.65
N THR A 581 23.73 13.49 1.64
CA THR A 581 22.46 14.23 1.62
C THR A 581 22.68 15.74 1.68
N GLY A 582 23.76 16.19 2.34
CA GLY A 582 23.99 17.59 2.65
C GLY A 582 23.12 18.07 3.83
N PHE A 583 22.59 17.15 4.64
CA PHE A 583 21.68 17.49 5.74
C PHE A 583 22.41 18.36 6.80
N PRO A 584 21.83 19.49 7.21
CA PRO A 584 22.49 20.42 8.13
C PRO A 584 22.76 19.77 9.49
N SER A 585 23.80 20.24 10.19
CA SER A 585 24.04 19.82 11.58
C SER A 585 22.99 20.45 12.50
N LEU A 586 22.33 19.61 13.29
CA LEU A 586 21.31 20.00 14.27
C LEU A 586 21.69 19.60 15.71
N THR A 587 22.99 19.36 15.95
CA THR A 587 23.51 18.84 17.22
C THR A 587 23.33 19.83 18.37
N ASN A 588 23.26 21.13 18.08
CA ASN A 588 22.99 22.17 19.05
C ASN A 588 22.29 23.36 18.39
N VAL A 589 20.96 23.31 18.32
CA VAL A 589 20.15 24.39 17.72
C VAL A 589 19.07 24.88 18.70
N SER A 590 18.55 26.08 18.48
CA SER A 590 17.37 26.58 19.17
C SER A 590 16.23 26.73 18.19
N VAL A 591 15.07 26.11 18.48
CA VAL A 591 13.89 26.10 17.60
C VAL A 591 12.67 26.67 18.33
N PRO A 592 11.77 27.39 17.64
CA PRO A 592 10.51 27.82 18.23
C PRO A 592 9.61 26.61 18.53
N SER A 593 9.02 26.57 19.73
CA SER A 593 8.07 25.54 20.14
C SER A 593 6.80 26.16 20.74
N GLY A 594 5.66 25.60 20.36
CA GLY A 594 4.34 26.03 20.83
C GLY A 594 3.85 27.34 20.22
N THR A 595 2.64 27.74 20.63
CA THR A 595 1.94 28.91 20.07
C THR A 595 2.68 30.23 20.27
N ALA A 596 3.40 30.35 21.39
CA ALA A 596 4.25 31.50 21.70
C ALA A 596 5.57 31.51 20.93
N ALA A 597 5.87 30.47 20.13
CA ALA A 597 7.13 30.28 19.43
C ALA A 597 8.35 30.40 20.37
N THR A 598 8.22 29.87 21.60
CA THR A 598 9.26 29.95 22.62
C THR A 598 10.51 29.21 22.16
N PRO A 599 11.71 29.83 22.16
CA PRO A 599 12.94 29.14 21.80
C PRO A 599 13.21 27.98 22.77
N VAL A 600 13.37 26.78 22.23
CA VAL A 600 13.71 25.55 22.96
C VAL A 600 15.00 24.99 22.37
N ALA A 601 15.93 24.58 23.22
CA ALA A 601 17.13 23.88 22.79
C ALA A 601 16.74 22.50 22.24
N LEU A 602 17.19 22.21 21.02
CA LEU A 602 17.04 20.90 20.39
C LEU A 602 18.44 20.32 20.14
N GLN A 603 18.63 19.09 20.61
CA GLN A 603 19.81 18.29 20.31
C GLN A 603 19.37 17.11 19.44
N LEU A 604 19.70 17.19 18.15
CA LEU A 604 19.41 16.13 17.20
C LEU A 604 20.69 15.73 16.48
N THR A 605 21.10 14.48 16.68
CA THR A 605 22.19 13.88 15.91
C THR A 605 21.57 13.09 14.77
N PHE A 606 21.74 13.57 13.54
CA PHE A 606 21.41 12.79 12.35
C PHE A 606 22.31 11.55 12.31
N ASN A 607 21.72 10.37 12.40
CA ASN A 607 22.44 9.09 12.34
C ASN A 607 22.29 8.39 10.98
N GLY A 608 21.47 8.92 10.07
CA GLY A 608 21.23 8.32 8.77
C GLY A 608 20.52 6.96 8.81
N GLU A 609 19.86 6.60 9.92
CA GLU A 609 19.10 5.35 10.00
C GLU A 609 17.99 5.29 8.95
N TYR A 610 17.88 4.13 8.31
CA TYR A 610 16.91 3.83 7.27
C TYR A 610 16.56 2.35 7.30
N ASN A 611 15.45 1.98 6.65
CA ASN A 611 15.05 0.57 6.60
C ASN A 611 15.93 -0.19 5.62
N GLN A 612 16.97 -0.85 6.13
CA GLN A 612 17.88 -1.65 5.33
C GLN A 612 17.17 -2.85 4.70
N LEU A 613 17.69 -3.33 3.57
CA LEU A 613 17.11 -4.48 2.89
C LEU A 613 18.19 -5.44 2.40
N PHE A 614 17.93 -6.73 2.58
CA PHE A 614 18.83 -7.82 2.24
C PHE A 614 18.08 -8.92 1.52
N VAL A 615 18.79 -9.70 0.72
CA VAL A 615 18.24 -10.97 0.22
C VAL A 615 17.92 -11.86 1.42
N THR A 616 16.63 -12.15 1.59
CA THR A 616 16.12 -12.89 2.74
C THR A 616 15.33 -14.12 2.26
N ASP A 617 15.64 -15.27 2.85
CA ASP A 617 14.88 -16.51 2.67
C ASP A 617 13.75 -16.57 3.71
N TYR A 618 12.52 -16.52 3.22
CA TYR A 618 11.27 -16.59 3.99
C TYR A 618 10.63 -17.99 3.94
N SER A 619 11.37 -19.04 3.57
CA SER A 619 10.87 -20.42 3.53
C SER A 619 10.41 -20.97 4.88
N ASN A 620 10.82 -20.32 5.98
CA ASN A 620 10.47 -20.67 7.36
C ASN A 620 9.95 -19.45 8.13
N ALA A 621 9.22 -19.69 9.23
CA ALA A 621 8.68 -18.63 10.10
C ALA A 621 9.76 -17.71 10.68
N VAL A 622 10.95 -18.27 10.95
CA VAL A 622 12.16 -17.52 11.22
C VAL A 622 12.92 -17.36 9.89
N PRO A 623 13.04 -16.13 9.36
CA PRO A 623 13.74 -15.89 8.12
C PRO A 623 15.25 -16.00 8.31
N VAL A 624 15.91 -16.28 7.19
CA VAL A 624 17.37 -16.36 7.07
C VAL A 624 17.82 -15.20 6.18
N VAL A 625 18.55 -14.27 6.75
CA VAL A 625 18.93 -12.98 6.15
C VAL A 625 20.38 -13.04 5.67
N ASN A 626 20.62 -12.78 4.39
CA ASN A 626 21.98 -12.75 3.87
C ASN A 626 22.55 -11.32 3.91
N THR A 627 23.26 -10.98 5.00
CA THR A 627 23.83 -9.63 5.18
C THR A 627 24.94 -9.28 4.17
N ALA A 628 25.51 -10.27 3.49
CA ALA A 628 26.45 -10.06 2.39
C ALA A 628 25.76 -9.67 1.06
N GLN A 629 24.44 -9.83 0.96
CA GLN A 629 23.62 -9.48 -0.19
C GLN A 629 22.65 -8.35 0.16
N GLN A 630 23.21 -7.20 0.52
CA GLN A 630 22.47 -5.98 0.84
C GLN A 630 22.11 -5.20 -0.43
N TYR A 631 20.87 -4.69 -0.49
CA TYR A 631 20.46 -3.74 -1.52
C TYR A 631 20.93 -2.32 -1.20
N THR A 632 21.33 -1.58 -2.24
CA THR A 632 21.72 -0.17 -2.09
C THR A 632 20.46 0.69 -2.03
N ILE A 633 20.14 1.20 -0.85
CA ILE A 633 19.04 2.14 -0.65
C ILE A 633 19.60 3.56 -0.71
N LEU A 634 19.02 4.38 -1.57
CA LEU A 634 19.36 5.78 -1.74
C LEU A 634 18.17 6.66 -1.37
N VAL A 635 18.44 7.91 -1.00
CA VAL A 635 17.46 8.90 -0.51
C VAL A 635 17.62 10.24 -1.24
N PRO A 636 16.57 11.08 -1.28
CA PRO A 636 16.65 12.39 -1.92
C PRO A 636 17.68 13.31 -1.24
N LYS A 637 18.37 14.11 -2.04
CA LYS A 637 19.28 15.17 -1.58
C LYS A 637 18.49 16.39 -1.10
N VAL A 638 19.03 17.07 -0.08
CA VAL A 638 18.41 18.25 0.52
C VAL A 638 19.15 19.55 0.21
N ASP A 639 18.46 20.67 0.41
CA ASP A 639 19.03 22.02 0.37
C ASP A 639 19.72 22.40 1.70
N ALA A 640 20.21 23.64 1.80
CA ALA A 640 20.85 24.15 3.02
C ALA A 640 19.89 24.26 4.22
N ASN A 641 18.58 24.22 4.00
CA ASN A 641 17.56 24.19 5.04
C ASN A 641 17.15 22.76 5.41
N GLY A 642 17.75 21.74 4.79
CA GLY A 642 17.43 20.33 5.03
C GLY A 642 16.17 19.84 4.33
N ASN A 643 15.59 20.62 3.40
CA ASN A 643 14.42 20.21 2.63
C ASN A 643 14.82 19.57 1.31
N GLU A 644 14.16 18.47 0.95
CA GLU A 644 14.39 17.74 -0.29
C GLU A 644 14.11 18.61 -1.52
N THR A 645 14.93 18.47 -2.56
CA THR A 645 14.97 19.42 -3.69
C THR A 645 14.36 18.90 -4.99
N THR A 646 13.97 17.63 -5.03
CA THR A 646 13.44 16.97 -6.24
C THR A 646 12.16 16.22 -5.91
N GLY A 647 11.20 16.23 -6.84
CA GLY A 647 9.87 15.68 -6.65
C GLY A 647 8.79 16.72 -7.00
N VAL A 648 7.55 16.41 -6.69
CA VAL A 648 6.44 17.38 -6.71
C VAL A 648 6.54 18.23 -5.46
N LEU A 649 7.31 19.32 -5.54
CA LEU A 649 7.52 20.25 -4.43
C LEU A 649 6.26 21.06 -4.15
N VAL A 650 5.36 20.51 -3.33
CA VAL A 650 4.18 21.21 -2.83
C VAL A 650 4.56 22.50 -2.08
N PRO A 651 3.66 23.49 -1.96
CA PRO A 651 3.97 24.76 -1.31
C PRO A 651 4.54 24.64 0.10
N ASP A 652 4.12 23.62 0.87
CA ASP A 652 4.65 23.34 2.20
C ASP A 652 6.18 23.17 2.21
N VAL A 653 6.75 22.58 1.15
CA VAL A 653 8.20 22.30 1.03
C VAL A 653 8.95 23.37 0.24
N SER A 654 8.35 23.88 -0.85
CA SER A 654 8.98 24.90 -1.70
C SER A 654 8.97 26.30 -1.07
N VAL A 655 8.10 26.53 -0.09
CA VAL A 655 8.01 27.76 0.70
C VAL A 655 8.00 27.38 2.19
N PRO A 656 9.10 26.83 2.73
CA PRO A 656 9.09 26.14 4.01
C PRO A 656 9.05 27.09 5.22
N LEU A 657 8.40 26.64 6.30
CA LEU A 657 8.53 27.20 7.65
C LEU A 657 9.40 26.34 8.58
N ALA A 658 9.69 25.11 8.17
CA ALA A 658 10.49 24.13 8.88
C ALA A 658 11.34 23.32 7.89
N THR A 659 12.27 22.53 8.41
CA THR A 659 12.81 21.37 7.71
C THR A 659 11.78 20.25 7.81
N TYR A 660 11.36 19.67 6.69
CA TYR A 660 10.44 18.53 6.64
C TYR A 660 11.18 17.30 6.12
N THR A 661 11.05 16.17 6.80
CA THR A 661 11.83 14.97 6.51
C THR A 661 10.94 13.74 6.46
N GLY A 662 11.32 12.76 5.65
CA GLY A 662 10.67 11.43 5.60
C GLY A 662 11.08 10.49 6.75
N TRP A 663 11.79 10.98 7.77
CA TRP A 663 12.24 10.18 8.90
C TRP A 663 12.05 10.94 10.21
N ASN A 664 11.95 10.20 11.29
CA ASN A 664 11.91 10.70 12.65
C ASN A 664 12.54 9.62 13.54
N TYR A 665 13.12 10.02 14.67
CA TYR A 665 13.72 9.07 15.59
C TYR A 665 12.81 8.79 16.77
N ARG A 666 12.91 7.57 17.27
CA ARG A 666 12.27 7.14 18.51
C ARG A 666 12.83 7.90 19.71
N GLY A 667 11.94 8.29 20.62
CA GLY A 667 12.26 9.03 21.84
C GLY A 667 12.84 8.16 22.95
N ALA A 668 13.24 8.80 24.04
CA ALA A 668 13.73 8.11 25.23
C ALA A 668 12.64 7.18 25.81
N GLY A 669 12.99 5.91 26.08
CA GLY A 669 12.04 4.88 26.54
C GLY A 669 11.34 4.10 25.43
N HIS A 670 11.72 4.32 24.17
CA HIS A 670 11.10 3.72 22.99
C HIS A 670 12.13 3.18 21.98
N ALA A 671 13.26 2.60 22.42
CA ALA A 671 14.39 2.28 21.55
C ALA A 671 15.02 3.53 20.90
N ILE A 672 15.50 4.45 21.74
CA ILE A 672 15.99 5.77 21.31
C ILE A 672 17.02 5.68 20.17
N GLY A 673 16.83 6.49 19.12
CA GLY A 673 17.73 6.58 17.96
C GLY A 673 17.32 5.72 16.76
N ASP A 674 16.51 4.69 16.96
CA ASP A 674 15.91 3.93 15.86
C ASP A 674 14.78 4.73 15.19
N GLY A 675 14.32 4.30 14.03
CA GLY A 675 13.26 4.98 13.25
C GLY A 675 11.89 4.93 13.94
N CYS A 676 11.21 6.07 14.00
CA CYS A 676 9.88 6.19 14.61
C CYS A 676 8.76 5.76 13.65
N ILE A 677 8.65 4.45 13.42
CA ILE A 677 7.66 3.80 12.54
C ILE A 677 7.74 4.32 11.10
N SER A 678 6.83 5.23 10.81
CA SER A 678 6.39 5.78 9.54
C SER A 678 6.24 7.31 9.64
N ASN A 679 6.64 7.88 10.78
CA ASN A 679 6.60 9.30 11.01
C ASN A 679 7.80 9.96 10.37
N GLY A 680 7.54 10.92 9.50
CA GLY A 680 8.45 11.98 9.16
C GLY A 680 8.53 13.01 10.30
N ALA A 681 9.44 13.96 10.18
CA ALA A 681 9.60 15.01 11.18
C ALA A 681 9.50 16.41 10.57
N ALA A 682 9.01 17.35 11.37
CA ALA A 682 9.12 18.78 11.15
C ALA A 682 10.06 19.41 12.18
N ILE A 683 11.09 20.11 11.72
CA ILE A 683 12.08 20.77 12.56
C ILE A 683 12.01 22.28 12.28
N PRO A 684 11.38 23.07 13.17
CA PRO A 684 11.12 24.48 12.90
C PRO A 684 12.37 25.27 12.54
N LEU A 685 12.23 26.21 11.60
CA LEU A 685 13.26 27.22 11.34
C LEU A 685 13.19 28.32 12.41
N ALA A 686 14.33 28.87 12.79
CA ALA A 686 14.37 30.01 13.70
C ALA A 686 13.64 31.22 13.09
N VAL A 687 12.84 31.91 13.90
CA VAL A 687 12.04 33.07 13.44
C VAL A 687 12.94 34.21 12.94
N ASN A 688 14.05 34.47 13.63
CA ASN A 688 15.01 35.52 13.32
C ASN A 688 16.38 35.20 13.94
N ALA A 689 17.38 36.05 13.67
CA ALA A 689 18.75 35.87 14.16
C ALA A 689 18.86 35.86 15.70
N ALA A 690 18.00 36.57 16.41
CA ALA A 690 18.00 36.56 17.88
C ALA A 690 17.46 35.23 18.43
N ALA A 691 16.42 34.65 17.82
CA ALA A 691 15.91 33.33 18.17
C ALA A 691 16.86 32.19 17.79
N GLN A 692 17.75 32.42 16.82
CA GLN A 692 18.81 31.50 16.42
C GLN A 692 20.04 31.57 17.36
N ALA A 693 20.12 32.60 18.21
CA ALA A 693 21.26 32.80 19.11
C ALA A 693 21.35 31.66 20.15
N GLY A 694 22.56 31.18 20.40
CA GLY A 694 22.82 30.09 21.36
C GLY A 694 22.93 28.69 20.74
N GLY A 695 22.77 28.56 19.43
CA GLY A 695 23.02 27.33 18.67
C GLY A 695 23.97 27.52 17.48
N MET A 696 24.27 26.44 16.78
CA MET A 696 25.04 26.38 15.53
C MET A 696 24.12 26.08 14.33
N ASP A 697 22.90 26.62 14.34
CA ASP A 697 21.95 26.39 13.25
C ASP A 697 22.44 27.12 11.99
N SER A 698 22.73 26.38 10.93
CA SER A 698 23.19 26.92 9.65
C SER A 698 22.05 27.23 8.68
N ARG A 699 20.82 26.82 9.01
CA ARG A 699 19.64 27.02 8.17
C ARG A 699 19.23 28.50 8.18
N ALA A 700 18.52 28.92 7.14
CA ALA A 700 17.98 30.26 7.04
C ALA A 700 16.90 30.50 8.11
N THR A 701 16.79 31.74 8.58
CA THR A 701 15.69 32.17 9.44
C THR A 701 14.48 32.56 8.61
N LEU A 702 13.27 32.48 9.18
CA LEU A 702 12.05 32.95 8.53
C LEU A 702 12.14 34.43 8.13
N ALA A 703 12.80 35.25 8.96
CA ALA A 703 13.10 36.64 8.66
C ALA A 703 13.96 36.81 7.40
N THR A 704 14.92 35.90 7.16
CA THR A 704 15.78 35.95 5.97
C THR A 704 15.05 35.45 4.72
N LEU A 705 14.25 34.40 4.84
CA LEU A 705 13.47 33.84 3.72
C LEU A 705 12.38 34.78 3.23
N TYR A 706 11.65 35.41 4.15
CA TYR A 706 10.42 36.16 3.84
C TYR A 706 10.47 37.63 4.24
N GLY A 707 11.62 38.14 4.68
CA GLY A 707 11.73 39.52 5.16
C GLY A 707 10.85 39.82 6.38
N ALA A 708 10.59 38.80 7.21
CA ALA A 708 9.65 38.82 8.33
C ALA A 708 8.20 39.24 7.95
N SER A 709 7.82 39.04 6.68
CA SER A 709 6.52 39.44 6.12
C SER A 709 5.68 38.21 5.77
N ARG A 710 4.51 38.15 6.39
CA ARG A 710 3.48 37.15 6.16
C ARG A 710 2.85 37.30 4.78
N SER A 711 2.63 38.50 4.27
CA SER A 711 2.16 38.72 2.89
C SER A 711 3.16 38.19 1.86
N LYS A 712 4.48 38.34 2.09
CA LYS A 712 5.50 37.74 1.21
C LYS A 712 5.44 36.23 1.22
N TYR A 713 5.29 35.61 2.39
CA TYR A 713 5.10 34.16 2.50
C TYR A 713 3.82 33.71 1.77
N GLN A 714 2.68 34.36 2.02
CA GLN A 714 1.40 34.04 1.38
C GLN A 714 1.46 34.18 -0.14
N ALA A 715 2.10 35.25 -0.65
CA ALA A 715 2.30 35.44 -2.08
C ALA A 715 3.20 34.35 -2.69
N ALA A 716 4.25 33.93 -1.98
CA ALA A 716 5.12 32.84 -2.42
C ALA A 716 4.37 31.49 -2.47
N VAL A 717 3.56 31.18 -1.45
CA VAL A 717 2.69 29.98 -1.44
C VAL A 717 1.72 29.99 -2.61
N ALA A 718 1.01 31.10 -2.83
CA ALA A 718 0.08 31.23 -3.95
C ALA A 718 0.77 31.06 -5.31
N ALA A 719 1.97 31.63 -5.48
CA ALA A 719 2.76 31.46 -6.71
C ALA A 719 3.18 29.99 -6.92
N ALA A 720 3.65 29.31 -5.87
CA ALA A 720 4.04 27.91 -5.92
C ALA A 720 2.85 26.99 -6.24
N ALA A 721 1.70 27.21 -5.57
CA ALA A 721 0.49 26.43 -5.79
C ALA A 721 -0.02 26.57 -7.24
N ASN A 722 -0.14 27.80 -7.74
CA ASN A 722 -0.57 28.07 -9.11
C ASN A 722 0.40 27.50 -10.16
N ALA A 723 1.70 27.49 -9.87
CA ALA A 723 2.68 26.84 -10.75
C ALA A 723 2.44 25.33 -10.86
N LEU A 724 2.09 24.65 -9.77
CA LEU A 724 1.75 23.22 -9.80
C LEU A 724 0.42 22.95 -10.52
N VAL A 725 -0.57 23.84 -10.40
CA VAL A 725 -1.81 23.77 -11.21
C VAL A 725 -1.48 23.83 -12.69
N SER A 726 -0.64 24.78 -13.12
CA SER A 726 -0.25 24.92 -14.54
C SER A 726 0.49 23.70 -15.09
N LYS A 727 1.18 22.95 -14.22
CA LYS A 727 1.91 21.73 -14.55
C LYS A 727 1.04 20.47 -14.44
N GLY A 728 -0.19 20.57 -13.94
CA GLY A 728 -1.11 19.45 -13.75
C GLY A 728 -0.87 18.62 -12.49
N TYR A 729 -0.08 19.10 -11.53
CA TYR A 729 0.17 18.41 -10.26
C TYR A 729 -0.77 18.84 -9.13
N LEU A 730 -1.58 19.88 -9.32
CA LEU A 730 -2.64 20.29 -8.39
C LEU A 730 -3.91 20.66 -9.16
N LEU A 731 -5.06 20.46 -8.52
CA LEU A 731 -6.32 21.06 -8.94
C LEU A 731 -6.40 22.48 -8.37
N GLN A 732 -7.02 23.41 -9.10
CA GLN A 732 -7.16 24.80 -8.62
C GLN A 732 -7.86 24.89 -7.25
N ALA A 733 -8.90 24.07 -7.04
CA ALA A 733 -9.61 24.02 -5.77
C ALA A 733 -8.69 23.62 -4.60
N ASP A 734 -7.72 22.73 -4.82
CA ASP A 734 -6.77 22.34 -3.79
C ASP A 734 -5.70 23.41 -3.56
N ALA A 735 -5.21 24.04 -4.64
CA ALA A 735 -4.32 25.19 -4.54
C ALA A 735 -4.93 26.29 -3.65
N ASP A 736 -6.21 26.62 -3.88
CA ASP A 736 -6.91 27.69 -3.16
C ASP A 736 -7.26 27.28 -1.73
N ASN A 737 -7.87 26.10 -1.54
CA ASN A 737 -8.51 25.73 -0.27
C ASN A 737 -7.59 24.98 0.69
N VAL A 738 -6.50 24.39 0.21
CA VAL A 738 -5.50 23.74 1.07
C VAL A 738 -4.35 24.70 1.28
N PHE A 739 -3.58 25.02 0.24
CA PHE A 739 -2.33 25.74 0.41
C PHE A 739 -2.52 27.25 0.67
N VAL A 740 -3.27 27.96 -0.18
CA VAL A 740 -3.48 29.41 -0.03
C VAL A 740 -4.27 29.74 1.23
N ALA A 741 -5.34 28.99 1.51
CA ALA A 741 -6.13 29.15 2.73
C ALA A 741 -5.31 28.85 4.01
N ASN A 742 -4.50 27.79 4.01
CA ASN A 742 -3.64 27.49 5.15
C ASN A 742 -2.57 28.57 5.36
N ALA A 743 -1.98 29.09 4.29
CA ALA A 743 -1.02 30.20 4.37
C ALA A 743 -1.62 31.49 4.97
N ALA A 744 -2.92 31.72 4.78
CA ALA A 744 -3.64 32.81 5.43
C ALA A 744 -3.69 32.66 6.96
N SER A 745 -3.58 31.43 7.47
CA SER A 745 -3.68 31.06 8.88
C SER A 745 -2.34 31.01 9.61
N VAL A 746 -1.22 31.28 8.93
CA VAL A 746 0.12 31.28 9.54
C VAL A 746 0.22 32.29 10.67
N SER A 747 0.83 31.83 11.77
CA SER A 747 0.90 32.56 13.02
C SER A 747 1.69 33.87 12.89
N PRO A 748 1.16 35.00 13.41
CA PRO A 748 1.91 36.25 13.50
C PRO A 748 3.11 36.16 14.44
N THR A 749 3.19 35.14 15.31
CA THR A 749 4.39 34.91 16.14
C THR A 749 5.58 34.40 15.33
N LEU A 750 5.33 33.74 14.20
CA LEU A 750 6.37 33.28 13.27
C LEU A 750 6.69 34.33 12.21
N LEU A 751 5.68 35.04 11.71
CA LEU A 751 5.82 36.10 10.69
C LEU A 751 4.96 37.32 11.09
N PRO A 752 5.56 38.34 11.76
CA PRO A 752 4.80 39.39 12.44
C PRO A 752 4.27 40.50 11.53
N GLN A 753 4.91 40.78 10.38
CA GLN A 753 4.44 41.82 9.48
C GLN A 753 3.39 41.26 8.53
N PRO A 754 2.23 41.92 8.34
CA PRO A 754 1.18 41.43 7.46
C PRO A 754 1.60 41.32 6.00
#